data_AF-A0A812T9K8-F1
#
_entry.id   AF-A0A812T9K8-F1
#
_cell.length_a   1.000
_cell.length_b   1.000
_cell.length_c   1.000
_cell.angle_alpha   90.00
_cell.angle_beta   90.00
_cell.angle_gamma   90.00
#
_symmetry.space_group_name_H-M   'P 1'
#
loop_
_entity.id
_entity.type
_entity.pdbx_description
1 polymer ?
#
loop_
_entity_poly.entity_id
_entity_poly.type
_entity_poly.pdbx_seq_one_letter_code
_entity_poly.pdbx_strand_id
1 'polypeptide(L)'
;MASRGARHPRALHGDAALNATADYLFKGLFASSLLKKHVSESISAAFKEALRRFLSDAFDGAFPDIRIGRDLLLDSTFRGFQEVLLAAIEQNGMDGSDTLVQAVASVLPAFKDDPRVKALVSEIEDAAGCGASGSEQVVEEADEDEERVQFATTSFASMEGSDERFEVDADEVVIDSLVPLVLLEAQIVEIHECWQGFLDCHAKPEHAGEAIFAAILDAAPSLQTIFRAGTALVAGKFVAGYSQMVQSLRSPNQLMGVVEHMGFQHLEVDINIPRIAIFREALCDVVGSELGERLTDLGAHGLRRLVSYAGGALIYIRENYSKRLKIISNSWQLARAPAGQDEAHKVEDVEDSLAAPLETKKQLEEEEEDDEEEGELGVAGKSQAAASTPSKKRGFFASLCGAKVSTKMHTENAGAAQKLQDNLQAVPRSFEDMFRFNMAVMNVQQHVWMYEVLDCFDAIVQTISQSQRLQVECDIVTLRIARVGGDVKFRNFKAVMLSSLRALAPKGWNPDHEVAWNWLWETVERLLSKELKKPRARERILGRFLGSLEDELRQEIREKVFDRFFELAPGGEEHFKQSATRLNFIADKAIDLTLQLYKDPINTVDAISALGLRHVGYGVTADFFDPFVEGWTQVFQELTGDDDVADAFRWSFSLVAKLLVRTIEQGATLVMKAINTNNAKQVRRALSYAPRGIRATWVLDVTVGTQSVSPLYMSIDTGNLEAAKVMLKDLVTIRADRARYYYGLDDLFKWHPDIVKKLTADAPELLMTMLDGMVWRSRVVVNGNRRVNYYLKHLLVDEFGKFSNAMSCIVKLGDPHIADHPILVELGDLVWNDLVYWRFLRGKASLVCTAVIIMLSQSVLQYIDTAGSFEERVATFCCRLVIYLYFMVSLIYFRTKHVYQAVKHEELLIFGGMKMPRKWIDDWQEGVSLALTISLVVMFFLEPILACLQHTEGLGIFTQNCSQANDARGLYEILSMIAIMLIFALAADAATVSTRLSSWLLVAGHVLPDLGRALLACGFLVLTFGSSVAACVGQPEDFQGIGNSVMSFLQLAVNMFPASHLEQLEDNIMLFAAASCFRVLVVFLLMNVLIAQLTCCYKQISVSMVGYARLRRMHKVCEAMEVIPSGSFQGFILNLRLDDPVEFGEGDVGPAGGIQVLEPGNLHPTNVDTIRRLGGNPKNPFPPEDEELTEADRCQRLFKMYQKTVKKITQGGASSDDKPARAATSRTTFGSMPTEAK
;
A
#
# COMPACT_ATOMS: atom_id res chain seq x y z
N MET A 1 43.00 -0.93 -10.62
CA MET A 1 43.17 -1.25 -12.06
C MET A 1 43.98 -2.53 -12.16
N ALA A 2 43.32 -3.66 -12.45
CA ALA A 2 43.83 -4.85 -13.16
C ALA A 2 42.79 -5.98 -13.04
N SER A 3 41.78 -5.96 -13.90
CA SER A 3 41.12 -7.17 -14.42
C SER A 3 40.50 -6.82 -15.77
N ARG A 4 41.38 -6.60 -16.75
CA ARG A 4 41.04 -6.77 -18.18
C ARG A 4 41.49 -8.19 -18.56
N GLY A 5 40.70 -8.82 -19.42
CA GLY A 5 40.65 -10.26 -19.65
C GLY A 5 41.97 -10.95 -19.99
N ALA A 6 42.00 -12.24 -19.67
CA ALA A 6 43.08 -13.15 -20.03
C ALA A 6 43.19 -13.26 -21.56
N ARG A 7 44.24 -12.64 -22.11
CA ARG A 7 44.96 -13.18 -23.27
C ARG A 7 46.13 -13.97 -22.70
N HIS A 8 46.47 -15.12 -23.28
CA HIS A 8 47.67 -15.89 -22.92
C HIS A 8 48.88 -14.95 -22.75
N PRO A 9 49.69 -15.09 -21.69
CA PRO A 9 50.81 -14.18 -21.44
C PRO A 9 51.82 -14.31 -22.58
N ARG A 10 51.97 -13.22 -23.36
CA ARG A 10 53.08 -13.08 -24.32
C ARG A 10 54.39 -13.14 -23.54
N ALA A 11 55.40 -13.81 -24.11
CA ALA A 11 56.76 -13.73 -23.60
C ALA A 11 57.18 -12.25 -23.58
N LEU A 12 57.68 -11.79 -22.44
CA LEU A 12 58.27 -10.47 -22.30
C LEU A 12 59.73 -10.56 -22.76
N HIS A 13 60.22 -9.52 -23.43
CA HIS A 13 61.57 -9.51 -24.00
C HIS A 13 62.47 -8.47 -23.33
N GLY A 14 63.74 -8.82 -23.12
CA GLY A 14 64.80 -7.93 -22.61
C GLY A 14 64.42 -7.17 -21.34
N ASP A 15 64.55 -5.83 -21.34
CA ASP A 15 64.27 -4.98 -20.17
C ASP A 15 62.85 -5.13 -19.61
N ALA A 16 61.86 -5.48 -20.46
CA ALA A 16 60.49 -5.69 -20.00
C ALA A 16 60.37 -6.98 -19.18
N ALA A 17 61.11 -8.04 -19.54
CA ALA A 17 61.18 -9.27 -18.77
C ALA A 17 61.92 -9.04 -17.44
N LEU A 18 63.07 -8.35 -17.50
CA LEU A 18 63.86 -7.98 -16.32
C LEU A 18 63.03 -7.21 -15.28
N ASN A 19 62.33 -6.16 -15.72
CA ASN A 19 61.49 -5.34 -14.84
C ASN A 19 60.34 -6.15 -14.23
N ALA A 20 59.69 -6.98 -15.04
CA ALA A 20 58.54 -7.73 -14.57
C ALA A 20 58.94 -8.89 -13.63
N THR A 21 60.11 -9.52 -13.84
CA THR A 21 60.69 -10.51 -12.91
C THR A 21 61.16 -9.85 -11.61
N ALA A 22 61.76 -8.66 -11.66
CA ALA A 22 62.08 -7.88 -10.46
C ALA A 22 60.82 -7.51 -9.66
N ASP A 23 59.74 -7.12 -10.35
CA ASP A 23 58.45 -6.83 -9.73
C ASP A 23 57.77 -8.08 -9.13
N TYR A 24 57.95 -9.24 -9.76
CA TYR A 24 57.48 -10.53 -9.25
C TYR A 24 58.19 -10.89 -7.93
N LEU A 25 59.52 -10.85 -7.92
CA LEU A 25 60.33 -11.08 -6.72
C LEU A 25 59.99 -10.06 -5.62
N PHE A 26 59.89 -8.78 -5.96
CA PHE A 26 59.52 -7.73 -5.01
C PHE A 26 58.19 -8.04 -4.31
N LYS A 27 57.14 -8.39 -5.07
CA LYS A 27 55.82 -8.68 -4.49
C LYS A 27 55.86 -9.90 -3.57
N GLY A 28 56.56 -10.96 -3.96
CA GLY A 28 56.71 -12.14 -3.13
C GLY A 28 57.50 -11.85 -1.84
N LEU A 29 58.56 -11.03 -1.92
CA LEU A 29 59.40 -10.69 -0.76
C LEU A 29 58.66 -9.75 0.20
N PHE A 30 57.87 -8.82 -0.34
CA PHE A 30 57.02 -7.90 0.43
C PHE A 30 55.88 -8.65 1.14
N ALA A 31 55.39 -9.74 0.55
CA ALA A 31 54.39 -10.62 1.16
C ALA A 31 54.97 -11.62 2.17
N SER A 32 56.30 -11.79 2.23
CA SER A 32 56.95 -12.75 3.12
C SER A 32 56.85 -12.35 4.59
N SER A 33 56.44 -13.30 5.43
CA SER A 33 56.40 -13.14 6.89
C SER A 33 57.80 -13.05 7.51
N LEU A 34 58.83 -13.61 6.86
CA LEU A 34 60.22 -13.64 7.36
C LEU A 34 60.89 -12.28 7.28
N LEU A 35 60.66 -11.53 6.20
CA LEU A 35 61.29 -10.23 5.97
C LEU A 35 60.43 -9.04 6.43
N LYS A 36 59.20 -9.31 6.91
CA LYS A 36 58.20 -8.30 7.29
C LYS A 36 58.71 -7.26 8.30
N LYS A 37 59.67 -7.60 9.17
CA LYS A 37 60.27 -6.69 10.15
C LYS A 37 61.21 -5.64 9.54
N HIS A 38 61.70 -5.88 8.32
CA HIS A 38 62.67 -5.04 7.62
C HIS A 38 62.08 -4.28 6.43
N VAL A 39 60.75 -4.39 6.20
CA VAL A 39 60.03 -3.78 5.07
C VAL A 39 59.24 -2.56 5.57
N SER A 40 59.47 -1.38 4.97
CA SER A 40 58.62 -0.19 5.14
C SER A 40 58.12 0.33 3.77
N GLU A 41 56.92 0.93 3.73
CA GLU A 41 56.31 1.42 2.48
C GLU A 41 57.17 2.49 1.76
N SER A 42 58.03 3.21 2.50
CA SER A 42 58.86 4.30 1.95
C SER A 42 60.04 3.82 1.09
N ILE A 43 60.37 2.52 1.08
CA ILE A 43 61.58 1.97 0.43
C ILE A 43 61.27 1.23 -0.89
N SER A 44 59.99 1.08 -1.23
CA SER A 44 59.52 0.21 -2.32
C SER A 44 60.16 0.48 -3.69
N ALA A 45 60.43 1.74 -4.03
CA ALA A 45 61.07 2.10 -5.30
C ALA A 45 62.58 1.80 -5.33
N ALA A 46 63.31 2.11 -4.25
CA ALA A 46 64.75 1.88 -4.17
C ALA A 46 65.09 0.38 -4.10
N PHE A 47 64.24 -0.41 -3.42
CA PHE A 47 64.41 -1.85 -3.32
C PHE A 47 64.14 -2.57 -4.64
N LYS A 48 63.11 -2.15 -5.39
CA LYS A 48 62.87 -2.67 -6.75
C LYS A 48 64.04 -2.41 -7.70
N GLU A 49 64.62 -1.21 -7.65
CA GLU A 49 65.78 -0.89 -8.50
C GLU A 49 67.02 -1.71 -8.09
N ALA A 50 67.20 -2.00 -6.79
CA ALA A 50 68.27 -2.88 -6.33
C ALA A 50 68.09 -4.33 -6.83
N LEU A 51 66.86 -4.87 -6.78
CA LEU A 51 66.54 -6.19 -7.34
C LEU A 51 66.73 -6.23 -8.86
N ARG A 52 66.37 -5.15 -9.56
CA ARG A 52 66.59 -5.02 -11.00
C ARG A 52 68.07 -5.05 -11.36
N ARG A 53 68.91 -4.33 -10.62
CA ARG A 53 70.38 -4.34 -10.81
C ARG A 53 70.97 -5.72 -10.51
N PHE A 54 70.54 -6.35 -9.42
CA PHE A 54 70.95 -7.71 -9.07
C PHE A 54 70.66 -8.69 -10.21
N LEU A 55 69.44 -8.68 -10.76
CA LEU A 55 69.08 -9.54 -11.90
C LEU A 55 69.83 -9.16 -13.18
N SER A 56 70.07 -7.88 -13.43
CA SER A 56 70.85 -7.43 -14.58
C SER A 56 72.30 -7.94 -14.52
N ASP A 57 72.92 -7.88 -13.33
CA ASP A 57 74.30 -8.30 -13.11
C ASP A 57 74.44 -9.83 -13.09
N ALA A 58 73.44 -10.55 -12.57
CA ALA A 58 73.41 -12.01 -12.57
C ALA A 58 73.38 -12.64 -13.98
N PHE A 59 72.86 -11.90 -14.96
CA PHE A 59 72.71 -12.33 -16.36
C PHE A 59 73.62 -11.54 -17.33
N ASP A 60 74.70 -10.92 -16.82
CA ASP A 60 75.68 -10.14 -17.59
C ASP A 60 75.04 -9.10 -18.57
N GLY A 61 73.89 -8.53 -18.17
CA GLY A 61 73.14 -7.53 -18.95
C GLY A 61 72.25 -8.06 -20.08
N ALA A 62 72.22 -9.38 -20.33
CA ALA A 62 71.40 -10.02 -21.36
C ALA A 62 70.31 -10.90 -20.73
N PHE A 63 69.26 -10.28 -20.19
CA PHE A 63 68.18 -10.99 -19.50
C PHE A 63 67.28 -11.77 -20.47
N PRO A 64 66.95 -13.05 -20.18
CA PRO A 64 66.25 -13.91 -21.13
C PRO A 64 64.75 -13.59 -21.25
N ASP A 65 64.14 -14.08 -22.33
CA ASP A 65 62.72 -13.88 -22.61
C ASP A 65 61.86 -14.79 -21.72
N ILE A 66 60.98 -14.20 -20.90
CA ILE A 66 60.27 -14.96 -19.85
C ILE A 66 58.75 -14.77 -19.97
N ARG A 67 58.01 -15.86 -19.67
CA ARG A 67 56.57 -15.82 -19.40
C ARG A 67 56.34 -15.85 -17.90
N ILE A 68 55.78 -14.77 -17.35
CA ILE A 68 55.56 -14.66 -15.90
C ILE A 68 54.20 -15.27 -15.56
N GLY A 69 54.23 -16.47 -14.97
CA GLY A 69 53.08 -17.16 -14.36
C GLY A 69 53.17 -17.19 -12.83
N ARG A 70 52.16 -17.76 -12.16
CA ARG A 70 52.20 -18.01 -10.70
C ARG A 70 53.30 -19.00 -10.30
N ASP A 71 53.76 -19.81 -11.25
CA ASP A 71 54.70 -20.91 -11.02
C ASP A 71 56.11 -20.58 -11.59
N LEU A 72 56.45 -19.29 -11.73
CA LEU A 72 57.76 -18.87 -12.27
C LEU A 72 58.93 -19.38 -11.42
N LEU A 73 58.73 -19.56 -10.13
CA LEU A 73 59.71 -20.08 -9.18
C LEU A 73 59.02 -21.04 -8.23
N LEU A 74 59.65 -22.19 -7.97
CA LEU A 74 59.27 -23.09 -6.90
C LEU A 74 59.39 -22.38 -5.54
N ASP A 75 58.46 -22.71 -4.64
CA ASP A 75 58.42 -22.15 -3.28
C ASP A 75 59.72 -22.38 -2.51
N SER A 76 60.40 -23.51 -2.75
CA SER A 76 61.70 -23.83 -2.15
C SER A 76 62.80 -22.87 -2.59
N THR A 77 62.86 -22.52 -3.87
CA THR A 77 63.86 -21.60 -4.44
C THR A 77 63.61 -20.18 -3.97
N PHE A 78 62.34 -19.77 -3.92
CA PHE A 78 61.95 -18.46 -3.42
C PHE A 78 62.27 -18.29 -1.93
N ARG A 79 62.03 -19.33 -1.12
CA ARG A 79 62.40 -19.34 0.30
C ARG A 79 63.91 -19.35 0.52
N GLY A 80 64.66 -20.12 -0.28
CA GLY A 80 66.13 -20.11 -0.24
C GLY A 80 66.71 -18.72 -0.47
N PHE A 81 66.14 -17.95 -1.39
CA PHE A 81 66.55 -16.56 -1.63
C PHE A 81 66.23 -15.63 -0.44
N GLN A 82 65.09 -15.80 0.21
CA GLN A 82 64.74 -15.03 1.41
C GLN A 82 65.72 -15.28 2.57
N GLU A 83 66.13 -16.52 2.77
CA GLU A 83 67.08 -16.90 3.82
C GLU A 83 68.48 -16.33 3.57
N VAL A 84 68.90 -16.21 2.30
CA VAL A 84 70.17 -15.55 1.94
C VAL A 84 70.11 -14.05 2.27
N LEU A 85 69.00 -13.38 1.93
CA LEU A 85 68.83 -11.95 2.23
C LEU A 85 68.81 -11.70 3.74
N LEU A 86 68.15 -12.57 4.50
CA LEU A 86 68.09 -12.47 5.96
C LEU A 86 69.47 -12.71 6.60
N ALA A 87 70.21 -13.73 6.15
CA ALA A 87 71.58 -13.98 6.59
C ALA A 87 72.53 -12.81 6.27
N ALA A 88 72.36 -12.15 5.12
CA ALA A 88 73.14 -10.97 4.74
C ALA A 88 72.85 -9.75 5.62
N ILE A 89 71.60 -9.57 6.07
CA ILE A 89 71.22 -8.53 7.05
C ILE A 89 71.89 -8.81 8.40
N GLU A 90 71.81 -10.06 8.87
CA GLU A 90 72.34 -10.46 10.17
C GLU A 90 73.87 -10.40 10.24
N GLN A 91 74.59 -10.88 9.22
CA GLN A 91 76.06 -10.89 9.21
C GLN A 91 76.69 -9.50 9.15
N ASN A 92 76.04 -8.54 8.50
CA ASN A 92 76.56 -7.18 8.35
C ASN A 92 76.06 -6.22 9.44
N GLY A 93 75.26 -6.70 10.40
CA GLY A 93 74.74 -5.89 11.51
C GLY A 93 73.96 -4.66 11.03
N MET A 94 73.18 -4.80 9.96
CA MET A 94 72.51 -3.67 9.33
C MET A 94 71.18 -3.36 10.04
N ASP A 95 71.02 -2.13 10.53
CA ASP A 95 69.78 -1.62 11.15
C ASP A 95 69.37 -0.27 10.53
N GLY A 96 68.10 -0.12 10.12
CA GLY A 96 67.59 1.10 9.50
C GLY A 96 66.39 0.88 8.57
N SER A 97 65.97 1.90 7.81
CA SER A 97 64.97 1.73 6.74
C SER A 97 65.59 1.11 5.48
N ASP A 98 66.88 1.33 5.20
CA ASP A 98 67.47 0.95 3.90
C ASP A 98 68.13 -0.45 3.91
N THR A 99 67.87 -1.24 4.97
CA THR A 99 68.53 -2.51 5.26
C THR A 99 68.39 -3.53 4.14
N LEU A 100 67.21 -3.64 3.54
CA LEU A 100 66.94 -4.59 2.46
C LEU A 100 67.62 -4.17 1.14
N VAL A 101 67.72 -2.87 0.89
CA VAL A 101 68.44 -2.32 -0.28
C VAL A 101 69.93 -2.61 -0.14
N GLN A 102 70.48 -2.39 1.05
CA GLN A 102 71.88 -2.69 1.36
C GLN A 102 72.17 -4.20 1.36
N ALA A 103 71.22 -5.04 1.81
CA ALA A 103 71.35 -6.50 1.77
C ALA A 103 71.36 -7.06 0.35
N VAL A 104 70.47 -6.58 -0.54
CA VAL A 104 70.52 -6.98 -1.96
C VAL A 104 71.83 -6.50 -2.61
N ALA A 105 72.30 -5.30 -2.28
CA ALA A 105 73.56 -4.78 -2.79
C ALA A 105 74.81 -5.50 -2.21
N SER A 106 74.77 -5.99 -0.98
CA SER A 106 75.86 -6.73 -0.34
C SER A 106 75.91 -8.21 -0.71
N VAL A 107 74.78 -8.77 -1.15
CA VAL A 107 74.71 -10.12 -1.75
C VAL A 107 75.29 -10.12 -3.18
N LEU A 108 75.31 -8.97 -3.86
CA LEU A 108 75.74 -8.81 -5.24
C LEU A 108 77.19 -9.29 -5.51
N PRO A 109 78.20 -9.05 -4.64
CA PRO A 109 79.55 -9.62 -4.80
C PRO A 109 79.67 -11.08 -4.32
N ALA A 110 78.76 -11.56 -3.46
CA ALA A 110 78.77 -12.92 -2.90
C ALA A 110 77.95 -13.93 -3.73
N PHE A 111 77.22 -13.46 -4.75
CA PHE A 111 76.36 -14.22 -5.65
C PHE A 111 77.05 -15.41 -6.34
N LYS A 112 78.36 -15.32 -6.62
CA LYS A 112 79.07 -16.36 -7.39
C LYS A 112 79.21 -17.70 -6.67
N ASP A 113 79.02 -17.76 -5.35
CA ASP A 113 79.33 -18.97 -4.56
C ASP A 113 78.16 -19.54 -3.72
N ASP A 114 77.03 -18.84 -3.53
CA ASP A 114 75.88 -19.40 -2.77
C ASP A 114 74.97 -20.29 -3.66
N PRO A 115 74.77 -21.58 -3.31
CA PRO A 115 74.01 -22.52 -4.14
C PRO A 115 72.51 -22.16 -4.26
N ARG A 116 71.92 -21.47 -3.28
CA ARG A 116 70.49 -21.09 -3.30
C ARG A 116 70.23 -19.97 -4.29
N VAL A 117 71.19 -19.07 -4.45
CA VAL A 117 71.08 -17.97 -5.41
C VAL A 117 71.37 -18.45 -6.83
N LYS A 118 72.25 -19.45 -7.01
CA LYS A 118 72.42 -20.17 -8.28
C LYS A 118 71.16 -20.93 -8.69
N ALA A 119 70.46 -21.56 -7.74
CA ALA A 119 69.19 -22.23 -8.01
C ALA A 119 68.13 -21.24 -8.51
N LEU A 120 68.05 -20.05 -7.89
CA LEU A 120 67.15 -18.97 -8.35
C LEU A 120 67.42 -18.56 -9.80
N VAL A 121 68.69 -18.39 -10.18
CA VAL A 121 69.06 -17.97 -11.54
C VAL A 121 68.87 -19.10 -12.54
N SER A 122 69.24 -20.34 -12.20
CA SER A 122 69.01 -21.52 -13.04
C SER A 122 67.53 -21.71 -13.35
N GLU A 123 66.65 -21.55 -12.37
CA GLU A 123 65.22 -21.74 -12.57
C GLU A 123 64.59 -20.63 -13.43
N ILE A 124 65.13 -19.41 -13.34
CA ILE A 124 64.78 -18.30 -14.22
C ILE A 124 65.29 -18.56 -15.66
N GLU A 125 66.46 -19.18 -15.83
CA GLU A 125 66.98 -19.63 -17.13
C GLU A 125 66.15 -20.78 -17.74
N ASP A 126 65.81 -21.79 -16.93
CA ASP A 126 65.02 -22.94 -17.35
C ASP A 126 63.60 -22.52 -17.79
N ALA A 127 63.01 -21.56 -17.08
CA ALA A 127 61.72 -20.96 -17.46
C ALA A 127 61.77 -20.22 -18.81
N ALA A 128 62.96 -19.81 -19.28
CA ALA A 128 63.16 -19.19 -20.59
C ALA A 128 63.46 -20.21 -21.71
N GLY A 129 63.94 -21.42 -21.38
CA GLY A 129 64.39 -22.44 -22.34
C GLY A 129 63.31 -23.33 -22.97
N CYS A 130 62.07 -23.33 -22.47
CA CYS A 130 60.98 -24.22 -22.93
C CYS A 130 60.34 -23.79 -24.27
N GLY A 131 61.15 -23.56 -25.31
CA GLY A 131 60.70 -23.08 -26.60
C GLY A 131 61.61 -23.37 -27.79
N ALA A 132 62.30 -24.52 -27.88
CA ALA A 132 62.88 -24.97 -29.15
C ALA A 132 63.22 -26.47 -29.23
N SER A 133 62.73 -27.11 -30.31
CA SER A 133 63.16 -28.37 -30.94
C SER A 133 62.78 -29.71 -30.29
N GLY A 134 62.15 -30.58 -31.09
CA GLY A 134 61.97 -32.01 -30.80
C GLY A 134 62.74 -32.87 -31.80
N SER A 135 63.17 -34.06 -31.37
CA SER A 135 63.47 -35.22 -32.22
C SER A 135 63.67 -36.48 -31.38
N GLU A 136 62.82 -37.48 -31.64
CA GLU A 136 63.07 -38.93 -31.79
C GLU A 136 64.26 -39.63 -31.11
N GLN A 137 63.90 -40.74 -30.43
CA GLN A 137 64.38 -42.13 -30.63
C GLN A 137 65.44 -42.78 -29.70
N VAL A 138 65.01 -43.94 -29.16
CA VAL A 138 65.70 -45.25 -28.97
C VAL A 138 66.30 -45.60 -27.59
N VAL A 139 65.53 -46.43 -26.87
CA VAL A 139 65.78 -47.73 -26.19
C VAL A 139 67.23 -48.16 -25.81
N GLU A 140 67.44 -48.52 -24.54
CA GLU A 140 68.00 -49.80 -23.99
C GLU A 140 68.14 -49.68 -22.44
N GLU A 141 67.49 -50.56 -21.64
CA GLU A 141 68.09 -51.67 -20.83
C GLU A 141 69.07 -51.20 -19.73
N ALA A 142 69.10 -51.65 -18.46
CA ALA A 142 68.49 -52.75 -17.71
C ALA A 142 68.72 -52.54 -16.18
N ASP A 143 67.96 -53.29 -15.38
CA ASP A 143 68.24 -53.86 -14.04
C ASP A 143 68.72 -52.98 -12.85
N GLU A 144 67.92 -52.90 -11.77
CA GLU A 144 68.03 -53.80 -10.60
C GLU A 144 66.94 -53.48 -9.54
N ASP A 145 66.45 -54.55 -8.91
CA ASP A 145 65.28 -54.69 -8.03
C ASP A 145 65.33 -53.96 -6.66
N GLU A 146 64.16 -53.57 -6.12
CA GLU A 146 63.55 -54.23 -4.93
C GLU A 146 62.16 -53.64 -4.53
N GLU A 147 61.16 -54.52 -4.64
CA GLU A 147 59.97 -54.78 -3.78
C GLU A 147 58.79 -53.78 -3.58
N ARG A 148 57.62 -54.24 -4.10
CA ARG A 148 56.26 -54.34 -3.47
C ARG A 148 55.47 -53.04 -3.16
N VAL A 149 54.21 -52.83 -3.55
CA VAL A 149 53.02 -53.71 -3.69
C VAL A 149 52.05 -53.12 -4.74
N GLN A 150 51.50 -53.97 -5.62
CA GLN A 150 50.37 -53.71 -6.51
C GLN A 150 49.02 -53.68 -5.75
N PHE A 151 48.09 -52.82 -6.17
CA PHE A 151 46.71 -53.28 -6.35
C PHE A 151 46.13 -52.78 -7.67
N ALA A 152 45.50 -53.72 -8.37
CA ALA A 152 45.15 -53.72 -9.78
C ALA A 152 44.04 -52.74 -10.18
N THR A 153 44.25 -52.07 -11.32
CA THR A 153 43.18 -51.72 -12.26
C THR A 153 43.37 -52.57 -13.52
N THR A 154 42.68 -53.70 -13.57
CA THR A 154 42.56 -54.51 -14.78
C THR A 154 41.37 -54.03 -15.61
N SER A 155 41.68 -53.49 -16.79
CA SER A 155 41.12 -53.85 -18.09
C SER A 155 39.59 -53.89 -18.24
N PHE A 156 39.06 -52.95 -19.04
CA PHE A 156 38.25 -53.33 -20.20
C PHE A 156 38.26 -52.26 -21.30
N ALA A 157 38.35 -52.73 -22.55
CA ALA A 157 37.99 -52.09 -23.83
C ALA A 157 39.14 -51.65 -24.75
N SER A 158 39.82 -52.64 -25.33
CA SER A 158 40.03 -52.65 -26.78
C SER A 158 38.72 -53.01 -27.48
N MET A 159 38.09 -52.04 -28.14
CA MET A 159 37.22 -52.28 -29.29
C MET A 159 37.37 -51.09 -30.25
N GLU A 160 38.20 -51.31 -31.27
CA GLU A 160 38.20 -50.51 -32.49
C GLU A 160 36.85 -50.68 -33.20
N GLY A 161 36.20 -49.56 -33.45
CA GLY A 161 35.00 -49.44 -34.26
C GLY A 161 34.81 -47.96 -34.59
N SER A 162 35.22 -47.57 -35.79
CA SER A 162 35.14 -46.23 -36.35
C SER A 162 33.75 -45.59 -36.22
N ASP A 163 33.65 -44.52 -35.45
CA ASP A 163 32.64 -43.48 -35.65
C ASP A 163 33.28 -42.11 -35.32
N GLU A 164 33.94 -41.50 -36.31
CA GLU A 164 34.41 -40.11 -36.27
C GLU A 164 33.20 -39.14 -36.34
N ARG A 165 32.31 -39.18 -35.35
CA ARG A 165 31.22 -38.21 -35.21
C ARG A 165 31.25 -37.53 -33.84
N PHE A 166 31.82 -36.32 -33.86
CA PHE A 166 31.65 -35.27 -32.86
C PHE A 166 32.06 -35.62 -31.41
N GLU A 167 33.37 -35.75 -31.18
CA GLU A 167 33.94 -35.39 -29.87
C GLU A 167 33.96 -33.85 -29.76
N VAL A 168 32.81 -33.29 -29.39
CA VAL A 168 32.74 -31.93 -28.81
C VAL A 168 33.30 -32.04 -27.40
N ASP A 169 34.25 -31.16 -27.07
CA ASP A 169 34.88 -31.08 -25.75
C ASP A 169 33.80 -30.92 -24.66
N ALA A 170 33.92 -31.63 -23.53
CA ALA A 170 32.93 -31.56 -22.45
C ALA A 170 32.79 -30.13 -21.88
N ASP A 171 33.83 -29.32 -22.04
CA ASP A 171 33.87 -27.95 -21.57
C ASP A 171 33.31 -26.92 -22.58
N GLU A 172 33.07 -27.32 -23.83
CA GLU A 172 32.58 -26.45 -24.90
C GLU A 172 31.06 -26.18 -24.78
N VAL A 173 30.69 -24.90 -24.75
CA VAL A 173 29.29 -24.45 -24.70
C VAL A 173 28.87 -24.02 -26.11
N VAL A 174 28.13 -24.89 -26.81
CA VAL A 174 27.63 -24.62 -28.16
C VAL A 174 26.40 -23.69 -28.11
N ILE A 175 26.50 -22.51 -28.71
CA ILE A 175 25.45 -21.47 -28.66
C ILE A 175 24.73 -21.22 -29.99
N ASP A 176 25.29 -21.70 -31.12
CA ASP A 176 24.81 -21.36 -32.46
C ASP A 176 23.72 -22.28 -32.99
N SER A 177 23.52 -23.45 -32.37
CA SER A 177 22.52 -24.44 -32.77
C SER A 177 22.06 -25.29 -31.60
N LEU A 178 20.78 -25.66 -31.58
CA LEU A 178 20.24 -26.66 -30.66
C LEU A 178 20.11 -28.01 -31.39
N VAL A 179 21.02 -28.94 -31.12
CA VAL A 179 21.07 -30.28 -31.72
C VAL A 179 20.92 -31.33 -30.61
N PRO A 180 20.21 -32.45 -30.80
CA PRO A 180 20.08 -33.47 -29.76
C PRO A 180 21.43 -33.96 -29.24
N LEU A 181 21.61 -33.96 -27.91
CA LEU A 181 22.81 -34.51 -27.28
C LEU A 181 22.83 -36.04 -27.44
N VAL A 182 23.85 -36.55 -28.11
CA VAL A 182 24.11 -37.98 -28.26
C VAL A 182 25.34 -38.35 -27.43
N LEU A 183 25.18 -39.27 -26.50
CA LEU A 183 26.25 -39.81 -25.65
C LEU A 183 26.37 -41.32 -25.86
N LEU A 184 27.56 -41.87 -25.60
CA LEU A 184 27.78 -43.32 -25.62
C LEU A 184 27.00 -43.99 -24.47
N GLU A 185 26.49 -45.20 -24.66
CA GLU A 185 25.70 -45.92 -23.63
C GLU A 185 26.50 -46.07 -22.32
N ALA A 186 27.81 -46.30 -22.40
CA ALA A 186 28.69 -46.34 -21.23
C ALA A 186 28.71 -45.02 -20.45
N GLN A 187 28.71 -43.87 -21.14
CA GLN A 187 28.65 -42.56 -20.50
C GLN A 187 27.28 -42.31 -19.85
N ILE A 188 26.19 -42.77 -20.48
CA ILE A 188 24.83 -42.61 -19.95
C ILE A 188 24.66 -43.38 -18.64
N VAL A 189 25.17 -44.62 -18.57
CA VAL A 189 25.13 -45.44 -17.35
C VAL A 189 25.95 -44.79 -16.23
N GLU A 190 27.19 -44.37 -16.53
CA GLU A 190 28.06 -43.70 -15.55
C GLU A 190 27.47 -42.38 -15.03
N ILE A 191 26.86 -41.55 -15.89
CA ILE A 191 26.17 -40.32 -15.44
C ILE A 191 25.00 -40.65 -14.50
N HIS A 192 24.24 -41.71 -14.81
CA HIS A 192 23.13 -42.16 -13.99
C HIS A 192 23.59 -42.65 -12.61
N GLU A 193 24.65 -43.46 -12.58
CA GLU A 193 25.23 -43.99 -11.34
C GLU A 193 25.88 -42.88 -10.50
N CYS A 194 26.61 -41.95 -11.13
CA CYS A 194 27.18 -40.79 -10.43
C CYS A 194 26.09 -39.91 -9.82
N TRP A 195 25.03 -39.59 -10.58
CA TRP A 195 23.95 -38.75 -10.06
C TRP A 195 23.14 -39.43 -8.95
N GLN A 196 22.83 -40.73 -9.08
CA GLN A 196 22.15 -41.47 -8.02
C GLN A 196 23.04 -41.63 -6.77
N GLY A 197 24.32 -41.98 -6.95
CA GLY A 197 25.27 -42.07 -5.86
C GLY A 197 25.41 -40.77 -5.08
N PHE A 198 25.35 -39.62 -5.76
CA PHE A 198 25.35 -38.31 -5.13
C PHE A 198 24.07 -38.08 -4.30
N LEU A 199 22.89 -38.46 -4.81
CA LEU A 199 21.64 -38.34 -4.06
C LEU A 199 21.61 -39.23 -2.82
N ASP A 200 22.18 -40.44 -2.91
CA ASP A 200 22.26 -41.41 -1.82
C ASP A 200 23.17 -40.94 -0.66
N CYS A 201 24.08 -39.99 -0.88
CA CYS A 201 24.88 -39.36 0.18
C CYS A 201 24.04 -38.48 1.12
N HIS A 202 22.81 -38.13 0.74
CA HIS A 202 21.95 -37.23 1.52
C HIS A 202 20.64 -37.91 1.94
N ALA A 203 20.22 -37.69 3.19
CA ALA A 203 18.98 -38.27 3.74
C ALA A 203 17.70 -37.80 3.02
N LYS A 204 17.76 -36.63 2.39
CA LYS A 204 16.68 -36.06 1.57
C LYS A 204 17.27 -35.39 0.34
N PRO A 205 16.58 -35.44 -0.82
CA PRO A 205 17.02 -34.78 -2.05
C PRO A 205 17.15 -33.26 -1.91
N GLU A 206 16.39 -32.64 -1.01
CA GLU A 206 16.48 -31.20 -0.69
C GLU A 206 17.86 -30.81 -0.16
N HIS A 207 18.45 -31.65 0.71
CA HIS A 207 19.77 -31.40 1.30
C HIS A 207 20.89 -31.51 0.25
N ALA A 208 20.73 -32.43 -0.71
CA ALA A 208 21.64 -32.56 -1.85
C ALA A 208 21.63 -31.29 -2.72
N GLY A 209 20.44 -30.72 -2.94
CA GLY A 209 20.29 -29.45 -3.62
C GLY A 209 20.89 -28.28 -2.83
N GLU A 210 20.72 -28.24 -1.51
CA GLU A 210 21.30 -27.19 -0.65
C GLU A 210 22.83 -27.20 -0.68
N ALA A 211 23.46 -28.37 -0.72
CA ALA A 211 24.91 -28.51 -0.87
C ALA A 211 25.41 -27.93 -2.20
N ILE A 212 24.72 -28.25 -3.30
CA ILE A 212 25.01 -27.69 -4.64
C ILE A 212 24.82 -26.17 -4.64
N PHE A 213 23.74 -25.68 -4.04
CA PHE A 213 23.47 -24.25 -3.94
C PHE A 213 24.51 -23.51 -3.12
N ALA A 214 24.92 -24.05 -1.98
CA ALA A 214 25.97 -23.47 -1.15
C ALA A 214 27.27 -23.29 -1.95
N ALA A 215 27.70 -24.31 -2.69
CA ALA A 215 28.90 -24.22 -3.52
C ALA A 215 28.76 -23.25 -4.69
N ILE A 216 27.60 -23.20 -5.36
CA ILE A 216 27.36 -22.24 -6.45
C ILE A 216 27.37 -20.80 -5.92
N LEU A 217 26.79 -20.56 -4.74
CA LEU A 217 26.75 -19.23 -4.13
C LEU A 217 28.12 -18.79 -3.61
N ASP A 218 28.94 -19.73 -3.13
CA ASP A 218 30.33 -19.48 -2.75
C ASP A 218 31.22 -19.21 -3.98
N ALA A 219 31.03 -19.97 -5.07
CA ALA A 219 31.78 -19.81 -6.32
C ALA A 219 31.36 -18.54 -7.10
N ALA A 220 30.08 -18.14 -7.03
CA ALA A 220 29.57 -16.94 -7.67
C ALA A 220 28.56 -16.19 -6.78
N PRO A 221 29.04 -15.36 -5.81
CA PRO A 221 28.18 -14.58 -4.92
C PRO A 221 27.19 -13.66 -5.66
N SER A 222 27.53 -13.24 -6.89
CA SER A 222 26.66 -12.43 -7.74
C SER A 222 25.33 -13.09 -8.09
N LEU A 223 25.24 -14.44 -8.07
CA LEU A 223 24.02 -15.19 -8.37
C LEU A 223 23.00 -15.16 -7.21
N GLN A 224 23.39 -14.78 -5.99
CA GLN A 224 22.47 -14.64 -4.85
C GLN A 224 21.30 -13.70 -5.15
N THR A 225 21.54 -12.66 -5.96
CA THR A 225 20.52 -11.66 -6.33
C THR A 225 19.42 -12.23 -7.22
N ILE A 226 19.66 -13.38 -7.86
CA ILE A 226 18.74 -14.05 -8.79
C ILE A 226 17.79 -15.00 -8.05
N PHE A 227 18.22 -15.59 -6.92
CA PHE A 227 17.41 -16.50 -6.12
C PHE A 227 16.54 -15.74 -5.11
N ARG A 228 15.25 -15.53 -5.45
CA ARG A 228 14.29 -14.76 -4.63
C ARG A 228 13.38 -15.63 -3.73
N ALA A 229 13.40 -16.95 -3.89
CA ALA A 229 12.58 -17.92 -3.15
C ALA A 229 13.41 -18.64 -2.08
N GLY A 230 12.74 -19.33 -1.13
CA GLY A 230 13.41 -20.05 -0.05
C GLY A 230 14.38 -21.13 -0.58
N THR A 231 15.61 -21.13 -0.08
CA THR A 231 16.73 -21.95 -0.59
C THR A 231 16.40 -23.43 -0.69
N ALA A 232 15.74 -24.01 0.32
CA ALA A 232 15.38 -25.43 0.36
C ALA A 232 14.44 -25.86 -0.78
N LEU A 233 13.47 -25.02 -1.14
CA LEU A 233 12.48 -25.34 -2.18
C LEU A 233 13.06 -25.16 -3.59
N VAL A 234 13.94 -24.17 -3.76
CA VAL A 234 14.71 -23.97 -5.01
C VAL A 234 15.71 -25.12 -5.20
N ALA A 235 16.37 -25.54 -4.13
CA ALA A 235 17.23 -26.72 -4.09
C ALA A 235 16.47 -27.99 -4.53
N GLY A 236 15.27 -28.22 -3.97
CA GLY A 236 14.41 -29.34 -4.37
C GLY A 236 14.01 -29.30 -5.85
N LYS A 237 13.61 -28.12 -6.37
CA LYS A 237 13.27 -27.95 -7.80
C LYS A 237 14.46 -28.19 -8.72
N PHE A 238 15.64 -27.73 -8.32
CA PHE A 238 16.87 -27.96 -9.08
C PHE A 238 17.19 -29.45 -9.17
N VAL A 239 17.19 -30.16 -8.04
CA VAL A 239 17.47 -31.60 -7.99
C VAL A 239 16.47 -32.39 -8.83
N ALA A 240 15.18 -32.03 -8.78
CA ALA A 240 14.16 -32.64 -9.63
C ALA A 240 14.40 -32.38 -11.12
N GLY A 241 14.73 -31.14 -11.50
CA GLY A 241 15.03 -30.75 -12.87
C GLY A 241 16.27 -31.44 -13.43
N TYR A 242 17.34 -31.51 -12.65
CA TYR A 242 18.57 -32.19 -13.04
C TYR A 242 18.36 -33.71 -13.15
N SER A 243 17.63 -34.31 -12.20
CA SER A 243 17.25 -35.72 -12.26
C SER A 243 16.43 -36.04 -13.51
N GLN A 244 15.53 -35.14 -13.92
CA GLN A 244 14.75 -35.30 -15.15
C GLN A 244 15.63 -35.27 -16.41
N MET A 245 16.65 -34.39 -16.44
CA MET A 245 17.62 -34.36 -17.54
C MET A 245 18.41 -35.68 -17.60
N VAL A 246 18.92 -36.16 -16.47
CA VAL A 246 19.65 -37.42 -16.38
C VAL A 246 18.78 -38.60 -16.86
N GLN A 247 17.54 -38.70 -16.38
CA GLN A 247 16.60 -39.74 -16.83
C GLN A 247 16.27 -39.70 -18.32
N SER A 248 16.39 -38.52 -18.96
CA SER A 248 16.07 -38.32 -20.37
C SER A 248 17.26 -38.58 -21.30
N LEU A 249 18.47 -38.89 -20.78
CA LEU A 249 19.69 -39.08 -21.58
C LEU A 249 19.57 -40.21 -22.62
N ARG A 250 18.81 -41.27 -22.32
CA ARG A 250 18.53 -42.38 -23.25
C ARG A 250 17.69 -41.97 -24.46
N SER A 251 17.00 -40.84 -24.38
CA SER A 251 16.11 -40.32 -25.44
C SER A 251 16.51 -38.89 -25.81
N PRO A 252 17.44 -38.70 -26.76
CA PRO A 252 17.98 -37.37 -27.12
C PRO A 252 16.91 -36.32 -27.45
N ASN A 253 15.83 -36.72 -28.13
CA ASN A 253 14.72 -35.81 -28.46
C ASN A 253 13.90 -35.39 -27.22
N GLN A 254 13.77 -36.29 -26.24
CA GLN A 254 13.08 -36.00 -24.99
C GLN A 254 13.93 -35.06 -24.13
N LEU A 255 15.24 -35.32 -24.03
CA LEU A 255 16.19 -34.43 -23.35
C LEU A 255 16.19 -33.04 -23.98
N MET A 256 16.24 -32.94 -25.31
CA MET A 256 16.14 -31.67 -26.02
C MET A 256 14.86 -30.92 -25.64
N GLY A 257 13.71 -31.61 -25.61
CA GLY A 257 12.45 -31.00 -25.18
C GLY A 257 12.45 -30.52 -23.71
N VAL A 258 13.12 -31.24 -22.81
CA VAL A 258 13.27 -30.82 -21.39
C VAL A 258 14.11 -29.56 -21.29
N VAL A 259 15.27 -29.53 -21.96
CA VAL A 259 16.18 -28.38 -21.96
C VAL A 259 15.56 -27.18 -22.68
N GLU A 260 14.78 -27.40 -23.74
CA GLU A 260 13.98 -26.36 -24.38
C GLU A 260 13.01 -25.70 -23.42
N HIS A 261 12.27 -26.52 -22.66
CA HIS A 261 11.34 -26.01 -21.65
C HIS A 261 12.05 -25.17 -20.59
N MET A 262 13.23 -25.61 -20.11
CA MET A 262 14.05 -24.81 -19.20
C MET A 262 14.51 -23.49 -19.84
N GLY A 263 14.85 -23.50 -21.13
CA GLY A 263 15.21 -22.29 -21.88
C GLY A 263 14.12 -21.24 -21.88
N PHE A 264 12.88 -21.66 -22.10
CA PHE A 264 11.74 -20.75 -22.00
C PHE A 264 11.51 -20.24 -20.58
N GLN A 265 11.74 -21.07 -19.55
CA GLN A 265 11.62 -20.63 -18.15
C GLN A 265 12.69 -19.60 -17.75
N HIS A 266 13.85 -19.62 -18.40
CA HIS A 266 14.99 -18.75 -18.08
C HIS A 266 15.22 -17.62 -19.10
N LEU A 267 14.24 -17.33 -19.98
CA LEU A 267 14.31 -16.25 -20.98
C LEU A 267 14.63 -14.88 -20.38
N GLU A 268 14.13 -14.62 -19.17
CA GLU A 268 14.31 -13.35 -18.44
C GLU A 268 15.61 -13.32 -17.60
N VAL A 269 16.31 -14.47 -17.46
CA VAL A 269 17.54 -14.58 -16.69
C VAL A 269 18.74 -14.35 -17.60
N ASP A 270 19.67 -13.50 -17.16
CA ASP A 270 20.88 -13.21 -17.92
C ASP A 270 21.89 -14.36 -17.84
N ILE A 271 21.74 -15.36 -18.71
CA ILE A 271 22.65 -16.50 -18.82
C ILE A 271 23.73 -16.19 -19.85
N ASN A 272 25.00 -16.37 -19.47
CA ASN A 272 26.17 -16.19 -20.32
C ASN A 272 27.19 -17.32 -20.10
N ILE A 273 28.13 -17.48 -21.03
CA ILE A 273 29.13 -18.56 -21.00
C ILE A 273 29.92 -18.59 -19.66
N PRO A 274 30.42 -17.45 -19.12
CA PRO A 274 31.12 -17.46 -17.83
C PRO A 274 30.28 -17.98 -16.66
N ARG A 275 28.98 -17.64 -16.61
CA ARG A 275 28.09 -18.13 -15.54
C ARG A 275 27.84 -19.63 -15.65
N ILE A 276 27.71 -20.17 -16.86
CA ILE A 276 27.58 -21.62 -17.08
C ILE A 276 28.85 -22.34 -16.66
N ALA A 277 30.03 -21.79 -16.98
CA ALA A 277 31.31 -22.38 -16.56
C ALA A 277 31.42 -22.44 -15.03
N ILE A 278 31.15 -21.32 -14.33
CA ILE A 278 31.18 -21.32 -12.85
C ILE A 278 30.17 -22.30 -12.27
N PHE A 279 28.96 -22.35 -12.84
CA PHE A 279 27.93 -23.28 -12.41
C PHE A 279 28.35 -24.74 -12.59
N ARG A 280 28.94 -25.07 -13.74
CA ARG A 280 29.44 -26.41 -14.07
C ARG A 280 30.54 -26.83 -13.10
N GLU A 281 31.56 -26.00 -12.90
CA GLU A 281 32.66 -26.33 -11.99
C GLU A 281 32.15 -26.48 -10.55
N ALA A 282 31.31 -25.57 -10.06
CA ALA A 282 30.75 -25.69 -8.71
C ALA A 282 29.92 -26.97 -8.51
N LEU A 283 29.14 -27.38 -9.53
CA LEU A 283 28.39 -28.64 -9.48
C LEU A 283 29.33 -29.85 -9.48
N CYS A 284 30.32 -29.87 -10.37
CA CYS A 284 31.28 -30.96 -10.45
C CYS A 284 32.16 -31.06 -9.20
N ASP A 285 32.55 -29.94 -8.61
CA ASP A 285 33.34 -29.89 -7.38
C ASP A 285 32.56 -30.46 -6.18
N VAL A 286 31.27 -30.12 -6.04
CA VAL A 286 30.41 -30.69 -4.99
C VAL A 286 30.24 -32.18 -5.19
N VAL A 287 29.86 -32.60 -6.41
CA VAL A 287 29.65 -34.02 -6.73
C VAL A 287 30.95 -34.81 -6.54
N GLY A 288 32.10 -34.24 -6.92
CA GLY A 288 33.41 -34.84 -6.70
C GLY A 288 33.82 -34.92 -5.24
N SER A 289 33.52 -33.89 -4.44
CA SER A 289 33.83 -33.89 -3.00
C SER A 289 33.02 -34.92 -2.20
N GLU A 290 31.77 -35.16 -2.58
CA GLU A 290 30.86 -36.09 -1.89
C GLU A 290 31.06 -37.54 -2.37
N LEU A 291 31.35 -37.76 -3.66
CA LEU A 291 31.58 -39.10 -4.20
C LEU A 291 33.02 -39.60 -4.02
N GLY A 292 34.01 -38.71 -3.96
CA GLY A 292 35.42 -39.08 -3.83
C GLY A 292 35.87 -40.07 -4.91
N GLU A 293 36.40 -41.22 -4.49
CA GLU A 293 36.85 -42.30 -5.39
C GLU A 293 35.72 -42.98 -6.18
N ARG A 294 34.44 -42.72 -5.85
CA ARG A 294 33.28 -43.27 -6.57
C ARG A 294 32.94 -42.49 -7.85
N LEU A 295 33.50 -41.29 -8.04
CA LEU A 295 33.31 -40.52 -9.27
C LEU A 295 34.29 -41.02 -10.34
N THR A 296 33.78 -41.66 -11.39
CA THR A 296 34.60 -42.10 -12.53
C THR A 296 34.93 -40.91 -13.44
N ASP A 297 36.08 -40.95 -14.14
CA ASP A 297 36.46 -39.92 -15.11
C ASP A 297 35.41 -39.79 -16.24
N LEU A 298 34.81 -40.91 -16.64
CA LEU A 298 33.71 -40.99 -17.60
C LEU A 298 32.43 -40.31 -17.09
N GLY A 299 32.08 -40.54 -15.82
CA GLY A 299 30.94 -39.90 -15.16
C GLY A 299 31.13 -38.39 -14.99
N ALA A 300 32.32 -37.95 -14.56
CA ALA A 300 32.68 -36.53 -14.44
C ALA A 300 32.62 -35.81 -15.79
N HIS A 301 33.21 -36.41 -16.84
CA HIS A 301 33.16 -35.88 -18.20
C HIS A 301 31.72 -35.83 -18.74
N GLY A 302 30.92 -36.85 -18.46
CA GLY A 302 29.51 -36.91 -18.84
C GLY A 302 28.64 -35.83 -18.17
N LEU A 303 28.83 -35.58 -16.87
CA LEU A 303 28.14 -34.52 -16.12
C LEU A 303 28.50 -33.13 -16.66
N ARG A 304 29.79 -32.87 -16.91
CA ARG A 304 30.24 -31.61 -17.51
C ARG A 304 29.59 -31.36 -18.87
N ARG A 305 29.57 -32.37 -19.74
CA ARG A 305 28.97 -32.28 -21.07
C ARG A 305 27.46 -32.02 -21.01
N LEU A 306 26.74 -32.63 -20.06
CA LEU A 306 25.31 -32.39 -19.86
C LEU A 306 25.02 -30.94 -19.45
N VAL A 307 25.80 -30.39 -18.51
CA VAL A 307 25.66 -28.98 -18.07
C VAL A 307 26.03 -28.01 -19.18
N SER A 308 27.14 -28.25 -19.91
CA SER A 308 27.56 -27.43 -21.03
C SER A 308 26.51 -27.43 -22.16
N TYR A 309 25.93 -28.59 -22.47
CA TYR A 309 24.82 -28.72 -23.43
C TYR A 309 23.57 -27.96 -22.97
N ALA A 310 23.15 -28.14 -21.71
CA ALA A 310 22.00 -27.43 -21.16
C ALA A 310 22.24 -25.91 -21.20
N GLY A 311 23.40 -25.44 -20.75
CA GLY A 311 23.76 -24.02 -20.77
C GLY A 311 23.79 -23.42 -22.18
N GLY A 312 24.36 -24.13 -23.15
CA GLY A 312 24.40 -23.71 -24.55
C GLY A 312 22.99 -23.59 -25.16
N ALA A 313 22.13 -24.57 -24.87
CA ALA A 313 20.73 -24.54 -25.28
C ALA A 313 19.95 -23.36 -24.66
N LEU A 314 20.16 -23.06 -23.37
CA LEU A 314 19.53 -21.90 -22.71
C LEU A 314 19.92 -20.58 -23.42
N ILE A 315 21.20 -20.41 -23.77
CA ILE A 315 21.69 -19.24 -24.52
C ILE A 315 21.09 -19.19 -25.93
N TYR A 316 21.13 -20.31 -26.67
CA TYR A 316 20.57 -20.41 -28.02
C TYR A 316 19.08 -20.02 -28.05
N ILE A 317 18.31 -20.51 -27.08
CA ILE A 317 16.87 -20.23 -26.97
C ILE A 317 16.64 -18.75 -26.67
N ARG A 318 17.41 -18.17 -25.74
CA ARG A 318 17.32 -16.74 -25.45
C ARG A 318 17.60 -15.90 -26.68
N GLU A 319 18.67 -16.17 -27.42
CA GLU A 319 19.06 -15.36 -28.58
C GLU A 319 18.08 -15.50 -29.76
N ASN A 320 17.60 -16.71 -30.05
CA ASN A 320 16.71 -16.96 -31.19
C ASN A 320 15.26 -16.60 -30.93
N TYR A 321 14.73 -16.90 -29.74
CA TYR A 321 13.33 -16.62 -29.43
C TYR A 321 13.12 -15.19 -28.89
N SER A 322 14.13 -14.52 -28.32
CA SER A 322 14.01 -13.09 -27.92
C SER A 322 13.66 -12.19 -29.10
N LYS A 323 14.24 -12.43 -30.28
CA LYS A 323 13.90 -11.69 -31.52
C LYS A 323 12.42 -11.85 -31.89
N ARG A 324 11.90 -13.08 -31.84
CA ARG A 324 10.47 -13.36 -32.14
C ARG A 324 9.54 -12.72 -31.11
N LEU A 325 9.89 -12.80 -29.83
CA LEU A 325 9.12 -12.18 -28.75
C LEU A 325 9.07 -10.66 -28.89
N LYS A 326 10.18 -10.02 -29.25
CA LYS A 326 10.24 -8.57 -29.56
C LYS A 326 9.34 -8.21 -30.74
N ILE A 327 9.38 -9.00 -31.83
CA ILE A 327 8.52 -8.78 -33.00
C ILE A 327 7.04 -8.89 -32.61
N ILE A 328 6.65 -9.94 -31.89
CA ILE A 328 5.26 -10.13 -31.42
C ILE A 328 4.83 -8.96 -30.53
N SER A 329 5.63 -8.58 -29.53
CA SER A 329 5.31 -7.47 -28.62
C SER A 329 5.12 -6.15 -29.37
N ASN A 330 6.08 -5.77 -30.21
CA ASN A 330 6.04 -4.51 -30.95
C ASN A 330 4.87 -4.47 -31.95
N SER A 331 4.68 -5.55 -32.72
CA SER A 331 3.57 -5.61 -33.69
C SER A 331 2.19 -5.69 -33.03
N TRP A 332 2.09 -6.29 -31.84
CA TRP A 332 0.86 -6.29 -31.04
C TRP A 332 0.53 -4.90 -30.48
N GLN A 333 1.53 -4.16 -29.98
CA GLN A 333 1.34 -2.77 -29.53
C GLN A 333 0.83 -1.88 -30.66
N LEU A 334 1.40 -2.02 -31.87
CA LEU A 334 0.94 -1.30 -33.07
C LEU A 334 -0.52 -1.67 -33.42
N ALA A 335 -0.88 -2.95 -33.35
CA ALA A 335 -2.25 -3.40 -33.62
C ALA A 335 -3.28 -2.95 -32.58
N ARG A 336 -2.82 -2.50 -31.40
CA ARG A 336 -3.65 -2.02 -30.28
C ARG A 336 -3.73 -0.49 -30.18
N ALA A 337 -2.88 0.25 -30.89
CA ALA A 337 -2.81 1.70 -30.79
C ALA A 337 -4.15 2.37 -31.19
N PRO A 338 -4.67 3.34 -30.40
CA PRO A 338 -5.90 4.04 -30.72
C PRO A 338 -5.72 4.90 -31.98
N ALA A 339 -6.75 4.92 -32.82
CA ALA A 339 -6.76 5.63 -34.09
C ALA A 339 -6.54 7.15 -33.93
N GLY A 340 -5.33 7.66 -34.20
CA GLY A 340 -5.07 9.10 -34.26
C GLY A 340 -3.66 9.60 -33.94
N GLN A 341 -2.69 8.74 -33.63
CA GLN A 341 -1.30 9.16 -33.44
C GLN A 341 -0.42 8.57 -34.54
N ASP A 342 -0.23 9.33 -35.63
CA ASP A 342 0.87 9.11 -36.57
C ASP A 342 2.18 9.54 -35.89
N GLU A 343 2.72 8.73 -34.98
CA GLU A 343 4.12 8.86 -34.56
C GLU A 343 5.01 7.96 -35.45
N ALA A 344 5.24 8.42 -36.68
CA ALA A 344 6.39 8.01 -37.47
C ALA A 344 7.58 8.91 -37.15
N HIS A 345 8.00 8.99 -35.88
CA HIS A 345 9.29 9.56 -35.48
C HIS A 345 9.65 9.25 -34.02
N LYS A 346 9.66 7.97 -33.62
CA LYS A 346 10.38 7.47 -32.44
C LYS A 346 10.80 6.01 -32.63
N VAL A 347 11.66 5.76 -33.62
CA VAL A 347 12.22 4.40 -33.86
C VAL A 347 13.66 4.27 -33.33
N GLU A 348 14.32 5.34 -32.88
CA GLU A 348 15.73 5.26 -32.43
C GLU A 348 15.97 5.24 -30.91
N ASP A 349 14.95 5.36 -30.05
CA ASP A 349 15.16 5.43 -28.58
C ASP A 349 14.72 4.21 -27.76
N VAL A 350 14.55 3.02 -28.38
CA VAL A 350 14.08 1.80 -27.68
C VAL A 350 15.11 0.65 -27.69
N GLU A 351 16.40 0.95 -27.87
CA GLU A 351 17.43 -0.09 -27.75
C GLU A 351 17.66 -0.58 -26.30
N ASP A 352 17.13 0.09 -25.26
CA ASP A 352 17.56 -0.16 -23.88
C ASP A 352 16.47 -0.66 -22.89
N SER A 353 15.28 -1.07 -23.34
CA SER A 353 14.17 -1.40 -22.42
C SER A 353 13.93 -2.91 -22.15
N LEU A 354 14.79 -3.81 -22.62
CA LEU A 354 14.63 -5.26 -22.40
C LEU A 354 15.88 -5.97 -21.83
N ALA A 355 16.88 -5.22 -21.34
CA ALA A 355 18.03 -5.79 -20.66
C ALA A 355 18.60 -4.87 -19.56
N ALA A 356 17.94 -4.80 -18.40
CA ALA A 356 18.61 -4.36 -17.17
C ALA A 356 17.88 -4.84 -15.90
N PRO A 357 18.55 -5.57 -14.99
CA PRO A 357 18.25 -5.48 -13.56
C PRO A 357 18.63 -4.08 -13.07
N LEU A 358 17.88 -3.55 -12.09
CA LEU A 358 18.14 -2.29 -11.40
C LEU A 358 19.64 -2.07 -11.09
N GLU A 359 20.30 -1.07 -11.72
CA GLU A 359 21.09 0.00 -11.07
C GLU A 359 21.87 0.94 -12.04
N THR A 360 21.71 2.27 -11.83
CA THR A 360 22.65 3.42 -12.00
C THR A 360 23.14 3.96 -13.39
N LYS A 361 22.41 4.98 -13.90
CA LYS A 361 22.77 6.21 -14.70
C LYS A 361 24.17 6.45 -15.35
N LYS A 362 24.15 6.99 -16.60
CA LYS A 362 24.82 8.24 -17.09
C LYS A 362 24.36 8.63 -18.54
N GLN A 363 23.69 9.77 -18.75
CA GLN A 363 24.12 11.08 -19.31
C GLN A 363 24.16 11.20 -20.85
N LEU A 364 23.37 12.14 -21.41
CA LEU A 364 23.55 13.10 -22.56
C LEU A 364 22.20 13.89 -22.67
N GLU A 365 22.07 15.20 -22.37
CA GLU A 365 22.35 16.44 -23.14
C GLU A 365 21.49 16.52 -24.43
N GLU A 366 20.33 17.19 -24.41
CA GLU A 366 20.02 18.64 -24.65
C GLU A 366 19.79 18.95 -26.15
N GLU A 367 18.57 19.41 -26.49
CA GLU A 367 18.33 20.55 -27.39
C GLU A 367 16.87 21.05 -27.24
N GLU A 368 16.74 22.36 -27.05
CA GLU A 368 15.51 23.15 -26.90
C GLU A 368 15.06 23.68 -28.27
N GLU A 369 13.75 23.75 -28.52
CA GLU A 369 13.18 24.68 -29.53
C GLU A 369 12.00 25.43 -28.89
N ASP A 370 12.18 26.75 -28.83
CA ASP A 370 11.19 27.79 -28.58
C ASP A 370 10.29 27.99 -29.83
N ASP A 371 9.08 28.52 -29.63
CA ASP A 371 8.36 29.50 -30.48
C ASP A 371 6.86 29.46 -30.10
N GLU A 372 6.39 30.40 -29.28
CA GLU A 372 5.86 31.73 -29.64
C GLU A 372 4.50 31.70 -30.37
N GLU A 373 3.47 32.13 -29.64
CA GLU A 373 2.16 32.50 -30.16
C GLU A 373 2.24 33.85 -30.89
N GLU A 374 1.82 33.89 -32.16
CA GLU A 374 1.27 35.10 -32.76
C GLU A 374 -0.09 34.79 -33.41
N GLY A 375 -1.10 35.54 -32.97
CA GLY A 375 -2.40 35.59 -33.63
C GLY A 375 -2.46 36.76 -34.60
N GLU A 376 -3.12 36.58 -35.73
CA GLU A 376 -3.80 37.69 -36.41
C GLU A 376 -5.02 37.23 -37.23
N LEU A 377 -6.05 38.07 -37.16
CA LEU A 377 -7.35 37.97 -37.80
C LEU A 377 -7.32 38.41 -39.29
N GLY A 378 -8.23 37.85 -40.09
CA GLY A 378 -8.61 38.40 -41.41
C GLY A 378 -9.60 37.51 -42.16
N VAL A 379 -10.90 37.51 -41.83
CA VAL A 379 -11.98 38.31 -42.47
C VAL A 379 -12.50 37.78 -43.83
N ALA A 380 -13.76 37.33 -43.76
CA ALA A 380 -14.87 37.44 -44.71
C ALA A 380 -14.99 36.54 -45.95
N GLY A 381 -16.15 35.85 -46.02
CA GLY A 381 -16.93 35.82 -47.26
C GLY A 381 -17.97 34.71 -47.45
N LYS A 382 -19.13 34.80 -46.75
CA LYS A 382 -20.53 34.54 -47.23
C LYS A 382 -20.88 33.13 -47.83
N SER A 383 -22.05 32.52 -47.64
CA SER A 383 -23.34 32.90 -47.03
C SER A 383 -24.36 31.73 -47.07
N GLN A 384 -25.30 31.74 -46.11
CA GLN A 384 -26.72 31.27 -46.15
C GLN A 384 -26.99 29.75 -46.14
N ALA A 385 -27.95 29.17 -45.40
CA ALA A 385 -29.10 29.61 -44.58
C ALA A 385 -29.40 28.49 -43.55
N ALA A 386 -29.61 28.68 -42.25
CA ALA A 386 -30.68 29.34 -41.47
C ALA A 386 -32.00 28.55 -41.32
N ALA A 387 -32.43 28.47 -40.04
CA ALA A 387 -33.73 28.09 -39.44
C ALA A 387 -33.97 26.58 -39.14
N SER A 388 -34.46 26.13 -37.98
CA SER A 388 -34.81 26.78 -36.70
C SER A 388 -35.22 25.71 -35.67
N THR A 389 -34.83 25.95 -34.41
CA THR A 389 -35.33 25.59 -33.05
C THR A 389 -36.82 25.16 -32.88
N PRO A 390 -37.38 24.82 -31.67
CA PRO A 390 -36.80 24.52 -30.33
C PRO A 390 -37.52 23.40 -29.49
N SER A 391 -36.98 23.13 -28.30
CA SER A 391 -37.71 23.04 -27.00
C SER A 391 -38.05 21.70 -26.32
N LYS A 392 -37.64 21.67 -25.02
CA LYS A 392 -38.42 21.36 -23.79
C LYS A 392 -38.72 19.90 -23.35
N LYS A 393 -38.20 19.64 -22.14
CA LYS A 393 -38.87 19.20 -20.89
C LYS A 393 -39.35 17.73 -20.74
N ARG A 394 -38.85 17.15 -19.63
CA ARG A 394 -39.56 16.57 -18.46
C ARG A 394 -39.70 15.05 -18.29
N GLY A 395 -39.37 14.62 -17.06
CA GLY A 395 -39.94 13.49 -16.29
C GLY A 395 -39.01 12.27 -16.26
N PHE A 396 -38.36 11.83 -15.17
CA PHE A 396 -38.58 11.94 -13.71
C PHE A 396 -39.97 11.49 -13.24
N PHE A 397 -40.32 10.21 -13.47
CA PHE A 397 -41.10 9.33 -12.57
C PHE A 397 -41.31 7.95 -13.24
N ALA A 398 -40.42 6.97 -12.99
CA ALA A 398 -40.69 5.53 -13.11
C ALA A 398 -39.47 4.72 -12.62
N SER A 399 -39.14 4.83 -11.33
CA SER A 399 -38.27 3.86 -10.67
C SER A 399 -38.65 3.79 -9.20
N LEU A 400 -39.58 2.89 -8.87
CA LEU A 400 -39.77 2.38 -7.52
C LEU A 400 -40.42 0.99 -7.59
N CYS A 401 -39.62 -0.02 -7.21
CA CYS A 401 -39.97 -1.39 -6.82
C CYS A 401 -40.58 -2.36 -7.85
N GLY A 402 -39.88 -3.47 -8.08
CA GLY A 402 -40.46 -4.68 -8.66
C GLY A 402 -39.41 -5.68 -9.15
N ALA A 403 -38.88 -6.50 -8.23
CA ALA A 403 -38.08 -7.66 -8.58
C ALA A 403 -38.85 -8.59 -9.54
N LYS A 404 -38.23 -8.94 -10.66
CA LYS A 404 -38.53 -10.16 -11.43
C LYS A 404 -37.27 -10.63 -12.15
N VAL A 405 -36.86 -11.83 -11.76
CA VAL A 405 -36.00 -12.75 -12.52
C VAL A 405 -36.43 -12.73 -13.99
N SER A 406 -35.50 -12.46 -14.90
CA SER A 406 -35.68 -12.65 -16.33
C SER A 406 -34.44 -13.30 -16.91
N THR A 407 -34.53 -14.61 -17.06
CA THR A 407 -33.82 -15.43 -18.04
C THR A 407 -33.78 -14.69 -19.38
N LYS A 408 -32.60 -14.21 -19.80
CA LYS A 408 -32.34 -13.75 -21.17
C LYS A 408 -31.28 -14.65 -21.78
N MET A 409 -31.71 -15.85 -22.13
CA MET A 409 -31.06 -16.68 -23.12
C MET A 409 -31.98 -16.63 -24.36
N HIS A 410 -31.38 -16.38 -25.53
CA HIS A 410 -32.01 -16.23 -26.85
C HIS A 410 -32.85 -14.97 -27.10
N THR A 411 -32.20 -13.83 -27.42
CA THR A 411 -32.59 -12.92 -28.54
C THR A 411 -31.60 -11.73 -28.66
N GLU A 412 -30.30 -11.99 -28.82
CA GLU A 412 -29.32 -10.93 -29.19
C GLU A 412 -28.60 -11.16 -30.52
N ASN A 413 -28.71 -12.35 -31.13
CA ASN A 413 -28.06 -12.64 -32.41
C ASN A 413 -28.65 -11.89 -33.62
N ALA A 414 -29.81 -11.23 -33.49
CA ALA A 414 -30.42 -10.50 -34.60
C ALA A 414 -29.98 -9.03 -34.68
N GLY A 415 -29.67 -8.39 -33.54
CA GLY A 415 -29.26 -6.98 -33.50
C GLY A 415 -27.79 -6.73 -33.84
N ALA A 416 -26.93 -7.73 -33.62
CA ALA A 416 -25.51 -7.66 -33.96
C ALA A 416 -25.28 -7.73 -35.49
N ALA A 417 -26.10 -8.52 -36.20
CA ALA A 417 -26.01 -8.65 -37.66
C ALA A 417 -26.38 -7.34 -38.39
N GLN A 418 -27.32 -6.57 -37.83
CA GLN A 418 -27.78 -5.32 -38.45
C GLN A 418 -26.81 -4.15 -38.20
N LYS A 419 -26.15 -4.09 -37.04
CA LYS A 419 -25.03 -3.15 -36.79
C LYS A 419 -23.76 -3.49 -37.57
N LEU A 420 -23.54 -4.77 -37.90
CA LEU A 420 -22.40 -5.21 -38.70
C LEU A 420 -22.51 -4.72 -40.16
N GLN A 421 -23.73 -4.60 -40.69
CA GLN A 421 -23.98 -4.13 -42.05
C GLN A 421 -23.76 -2.62 -42.22
N ASP A 422 -24.06 -1.83 -41.19
CA ASP A 422 -23.80 -0.39 -41.18
C ASP A 422 -22.32 -0.04 -40.94
N ASN A 423 -21.56 -0.91 -40.26
CA ASN A 423 -20.11 -0.72 -40.00
C ASN A 423 -19.18 -1.15 -41.15
N LEU A 424 -19.70 -1.84 -42.18
CA LEU A 424 -18.91 -2.29 -43.35
C LEU A 424 -18.40 -1.15 -44.24
N GLN A 425 -18.82 0.11 -44.00
CA GLN A 425 -18.37 1.29 -44.75
C GLN A 425 -17.17 2.03 -44.12
N ALA A 426 -16.79 1.72 -42.87
CA ALA A 426 -15.62 2.30 -42.22
C ALA A 426 -14.52 1.24 -42.05
N VAL A 427 -13.31 1.52 -42.51
CA VAL A 427 -12.17 0.61 -42.34
C VAL A 427 -11.89 0.45 -40.83
N PRO A 428 -11.94 -0.78 -40.27
CA PRO A 428 -11.64 -1.03 -38.87
C PRO A 428 -10.24 -0.58 -38.49
N ARG A 429 -10.05 -0.09 -37.26
CA ARG A 429 -8.74 0.42 -36.77
C ARG A 429 -8.22 -0.28 -35.52
N SER A 430 -9.04 -1.09 -34.85
CA SER A 430 -8.62 -1.93 -33.73
C SER A 430 -8.44 -3.38 -34.21
N PHE A 431 -7.59 -4.16 -33.52
CA PHE A 431 -7.46 -5.59 -33.79
C PHE A 431 -8.78 -6.34 -33.67
N GLU A 432 -9.57 -6.07 -32.62
CA GLU A 432 -10.85 -6.75 -32.39
C GLU A 432 -11.84 -6.49 -33.54
N ASP A 433 -11.98 -5.23 -33.97
CA ASP A 433 -12.89 -4.87 -35.06
C ASP A 433 -12.40 -5.41 -36.40
N MET A 434 -11.07 -5.37 -36.66
CA MET A 434 -10.48 -5.92 -37.87
C MET A 434 -10.62 -7.45 -37.93
N PHE A 435 -10.46 -8.13 -36.80
CA PHE A 435 -10.66 -9.57 -36.68
C PHE A 435 -12.11 -9.96 -36.97
N ARG A 436 -13.08 -9.24 -36.39
CA ARG A 436 -14.50 -9.44 -36.67
C ARG A 436 -14.85 -9.18 -38.13
N PHE A 437 -14.29 -8.13 -38.73
CA PHE A 437 -14.43 -7.83 -40.15
C PHE A 437 -13.88 -8.97 -41.02
N ASN A 438 -12.65 -9.44 -40.76
CA ASN A 438 -12.04 -10.53 -41.52
C ASN A 438 -12.76 -11.87 -41.31
N MET A 439 -13.33 -12.13 -40.13
CA MET A 439 -14.22 -13.29 -39.93
C MET A 439 -15.46 -13.25 -40.83
N ALA A 440 -16.06 -12.07 -40.99
CA ALA A 440 -17.21 -11.88 -41.87
C ALA A 440 -16.82 -12.05 -43.35
N VAL A 441 -15.69 -11.47 -43.77
CA VAL A 441 -15.14 -11.59 -45.13
C VAL A 441 -14.80 -13.04 -45.47
N MET A 442 -14.22 -13.79 -44.53
CA MET A 442 -13.86 -15.21 -44.71
C MET A 442 -15.05 -16.17 -44.51
N ASN A 443 -16.26 -15.65 -44.25
CA ASN A 443 -17.48 -16.41 -43.99
C ASN A 443 -17.37 -17.45 -42.84
N VAL A 444 -16.62 -17.11 -41.78
CA VAL A 444 -16.41 -17.95 -40.59
C VAL A 444 -17.08 -17.39 -39.33
N GLN A 445 -17.85 -16.31 -39.46
CA GLN A 445 -18.57 -15.62 -38.37
C GLN A 445 -19.54 -16.48 -37.53
N GLN A 446 -19.95 -17.65 -38.04
CA GLN A 446 -20.84 -18.59 -37.34
C GLN A 446 -20.12 -19.38 -36.22
N HIS A 447 -18.78 -19.37 -36.21
CA HIS A 447 -17.98 -20.11 -35.23
C HIS A 447 -17.80 -19.31 -33.93
N VAL A 448 -18.76 -19.46 -33.01
CA VAL A 448 -18.81 -18.69 -31.74
C VAL A 448 -17.54 -18.86 -30.87
N TRP A 449 -16.90 -20.02 -30.91
CA TRP A 449 -15.65 -20.28 -30.17
C TRP A 449 -14.50 -19.34 -30.55
N MET A 450 -14.52 -18.75 -31.76
CA MET A 450 -13.47 -17.81 -32.19
C MET A 450 -13.53 -16.49 -31.40
N TYR A 451 -14.72 -16.08 -30.94
CA TYR A 451 -14.87 -14.90 -30.08
C TYR A 451 -14.31 -15.17 -28.68
N GLU A 452 -14.49 -16.37 -28.13
CA GLU A 452 -13.90 -16.76 -26.83
C GLU A 452 -12.37 -16.71 -26.85
N VAL A 453 -11.75 -17.12 -27.96
CA VAL A 453 -10.30 -17.00 -28.15
C VAL A 453 -9.89 -15.54 -28.32
N LEU A 454 -10.67 -14.75 -29.08
CA LEU A 454 -10.41 -13.33 -29.31
C LEU A 454 -10.41 -12.53 -27.99
N ASP A 455 -11.37 -12.79 -27.11
CA ASP A 455 -11.50 -12.11 -25.81
C ASP A 455 -10.31 -12.38 -24.87
N CYS A 456 -9.66 -13.55 -25.01
CA CYS A 456 -8.47 -13.91 -24.25
C CYS A 456 -7.16 -13.64 -25.01
N PHE A 457 -7.22 -13.20 -26.26
CA PHE A 457 -6.06 -13.17 -27.15
C PHE A 457 -4.98 -12.19 -26.68
N ASP A 458 -5.37 -11.03 -26.14
CA ASP A 458 -4.43 -10.08 -25.54
C ASP A 458 -3.64 -10.71 -24.38
N ALA A 459 -4.31 -11.45 -23.50
CA ALA A 459 -3.67 -12.13 -22.39
C ALA A 459 -2.73 -13.24 -22.87
N ILE A 460 -3.10 -14.00 -23.91
CA ILE A 460 -2.25 -15.02 -24.55
C ILE A 460 -0.97 -14.37 -25.11
N VAL A 461 -1.10 -13.28 -25.86
CA VAL A 461 0.04 -12.60 -26.49
C VAL A 461 0.99 -12.03 -25.44
N GLN A 462 0.47 -11.43 -24.36
CA GLN A 462 1.29 -10.87 -23.29
C GLN A 462 2.01 -11.93 -22.44
N THR A 463 1.58 -13.19 -22.49
CA THR A 463 2.09 -14.26 -21.62
C THR A 463 2.97 -15.27 -22.33
N ILE A 464 3.24 -15.10 -23.63
CA ILE A 464 4.01 -16.06 -24.43
C ILE A 464 5.45 -16.27 -23.94
N SER A 465 6.07 -15.28 -23.31
CA SER A 465 7.41 -15.44 -22.72
C SER A 465 7.40 -16.35 -21.48
N GLN A 466 6.24 -16.62 -20.90
CA GLN A 466 6.07 -17.36 -19.66
C GLN A 466 5.27 -18.65 -19.91
N SER A 467 5.95 -19.77 -20.18
CA SER A 467 5.30 -21.03 -20.59
C SER A 467 4.21 -21.52 -19.63
N GLN A 468 4.41 -21.40 -18.31
CA GLN A 468 3.41 -21.82 -17.32
C GLN A 468 2.18 -20.91 -17.33
N ARG A 469 2.39 -19.60 -17.54
CA ARG A 469 1.32 -18.61 -17.58
C ARG A 469 0.51 -18.72 -18.86
N LEU A 470 1.18 -18.94 -19.99
CA LEU A 470 0.53 -19.25 -21.26
C LEU A 470 -0.36 -20.50 -21.17
N GLN A 471 0.09 -21.53 -20.44
CA GLN A 471 -0.70 -22.73 -20.21
C GLN A 471 -1.99 -22.42 -19.44
N VAL A 472 -1.92 -21.62 -18.37
CA VAL A 472 -3.11 -21.21 -17.60
C VAL A 472 -4.12 -20.46 -18.47
N GLU A 473 -3.67 -19.52 -19.31
CA GLU A 473 -4.55 -18.82 -20.26
C GLU A 473 -5.20 -19.79 -21.25
N CYS A 474 -4.42 -20.74 -21.79
CA CYS A 474 -4.94 -21.77 -22.70
C CYS A 474 -5.94 -22.69 -22.00
N ASP A 475 -5.72 -23.06 -20.74
CA ASP A 475 -6.63 -23.90 -19.96
C ASP A 475 -7.98 -23.17 -19.71
N ILE A 476 -7.96 -21.87 -19.41
CA ILE A 476 -9.19 -21.05 -19.29
C ILE A 476 -9.93 -20.96 -20.63
N VAL A 477 -9.21 -20.70 -21.72
CA VAL A 477 -9.80 -20.64 -23.07
C VAL A 477 -10.41 -21.99 -23.44
N THR A 478 -9.76 -23.09 -23.09
CA THR A 478 -10.27 -24.45 -23.29
C THR A 478 -11.61 -24.65 -22.56
N LEU A 479 -11.73 -24.16 -21.31
CA LEU A 479 -13.00 -24.16 -20.57
C LEU A 479 -14.08 -23.34 -21.28
N ARG A 480 -13.75 -22.13 -21.75
CA ARG A 480 -14.68 -21.26 -22.49
C ARG A 480 -15.17 -21.92 -23.79
N ILE A 481 -14.26 -22.47 -24.59
CA ILE A 481 -14.61 -23.19 -25.82
C ILE A 481 -15.47 -24.42 -25.52
N ALA A 482 -15.14 -25.17 -24.45
CA ALA A 482 -15.92 -26.33 -24.04
C ALA A 482 -17.37 -25.97 -23.65
N ARG A 483 -17.65 -24.74 -23.18
CA ARG A 483 -19.02 -24.28 -22.90
C ARG A 483 -19.82 -24.00 -24.15
N VAL A 484 -19.23 -23.30 -25.11
CA VAL A 484 -19.88 -22.92 -26.37
C VAL A 484 -20.11 -24.13 -27.29
N GLY A 485 -19.14 -25.05 -27.34
CA GLY A 485 -19.19 -26.22 -28.23
C GLY A 485 -19.06 -25.88 -29.72
N GLY A 486 -19.08 -26.92 -30.56
CA GLY A 486 -18.98 -26.79 -32.02
C GLY A 486 -17.76 -27.50 -32.61
N ASP A 487 -17.68 -27.53 -33.94
CA ASP A 487 -16.53 -28.07 -34.68
C ASP A 487 -15.38 -27.03 -34.65
N VAL A 488 -14.39 -27.28 -33.79
CA VAL A 488 -13.27 -26.38 -33.56
C VAL A 488 -12.16 -26.66 -34.56
N LYS A 489 -11.88 -25.67 -35.42
CA LYS A 489 -10.81 -25.73 -36.43
C LYS A 489 -9.85 -24.56 -36.22
N PHE A 490 -8.79 -24.80 -35.44
CA PHE A 490 -7.79 -23.78 -35.09
C PHE A 490 -7.15 -23.10 -36.31
N ARG A 491 -7.04 -23.80 -37.44
CA ARG A 491 -6.59 -23.23 -38.73
C ARG A 491 -7.41 -22.02 -39.19
N ASN A 492 -8.72 -21.97 -38.89
CA ASN A 492 -9.57 -20.83 -39.26
C ASN A 492 -9.18 -19.59 -38.46
N PHE A 493 -8.94 -19.73 -37.15
CA PHE A 493 -8.48 -18.63 -36.31
C PHE A 493 -7.11 -18.11 -36.76
N LYS A 494 -6.15 -19.02 -37.04
CA LYS A 494 -4.83 -18.67 -37.60
C LYS A 494 -4.94 -17.75 -38.82
N ALA A 495 -5.81 -18.10 -39.78
CA ALA A 495 -5.95 -17.36 -41.03
C ALA A 495 -6.59 -15.97 -40.83
N VAL A 496 -7.60 -15.86 -39.96
CA VAL A 496 -8.24 -14.58 -39.62
C VAL A 496 -7.28 -13.69 -38.80
N MET A 497 -6.54 -14.27 -37.87
CA MET A 497 -5.55 -13.56 -37.05
C MET A 497 -4.46 -12.92 -37.93
N LEU A 498 -3.82 -13.70 -38.81
CA LEU A 498 -2.75 -13.19 -39.68
C LEU A 498 -3.26 -12.14 -40.68
N SER A 499 -4.46 -12.33 -41.25
CA SER A 499 -5.05 -11.32 -42.14
C SER A 499 -5.35 -10.00 -41.41
N SER A 500 -5.77 -10.08 -40.15
CA SER A 500 -6.08 -8.89 -39.34
C SER A 500 -4.84 -8.13 -38.90
N LEU A 501 -3.79 -8.84 -38.46
CA LEU A 501 -2.51 -8.22 -38.11
C LEU A 501 -1.85 -7.56 -39.34
N ARG A 502 -1.89 -8.22 -40.49
CA ARG A 502 -1.34 -7.67 -41.74
C ARG A 502 -2.09 -6.40 -42.19
N ALA A 503 -3.41 -6.34 -41.98
CA ALA A 503 -4.22 -5.18 -42.32
C ALA A 503 -3.92 -3.96 -41.43
N LEU A 504 -3.55 -4.19 -40.16
CA LEU A 504 -3.29 -3.11 -39.19
C LEU A 504 -1.85 -2.61 -39.18
N ALA A 505 -0.88 -3.42 -39.66
CA ALA A 505 0.53 -3.04 -39.69
C ALA A 505 1.17 -3.14 -41.11
N PRO A 506 0.58 -2.56 -42.17
CA PRO A 506 1.02 -2.80 -43.54
C PRO A 506 2.43 -2.27 -43.87
N LYS A 507 2.89 -1.21 -43.20
CA LYS A 507 4.20 -0.57 -43.47
C LYS A 507 5.40 -1.28 -42.81
N GLY A 508 5.17 -2.15 -41.81
CA GLY A 508 6.23 -2.84 -41.05
C GLY A 508 6.20 -4.37 -41.15
N TRP A 509 5.19 -4.95 -41.81
CA TRP A 509 5.01 -6.40 -41.88
C TRP A 509 5.97 -7.07 -42.84
N ASN A 510 6.88 -7.91 -42.33
CA ASN A 510 7.88 -8.65 -43.11
C ASN A 510 7.73 -10.19 -42.92
N PRO A 511 8.50 -11.04 -43.63
CA PRO A 511 8.44 -12.49 -43.44
C PRO A 511 8.75 -12.95 -42.00
N ASP A 512 9.58 -12.20 -41.25
CA ASP A 512 9.89 -12.53 -39.86
C ASP A 512 8.66 -12.36 -38.94
N HIS A 513 7.76 -11.41 -39.24
CA HIS A 513 6.48 -11.27 -38.54
C HIS A 513 5.59 -12.49 -38.77
N GLU A 514 5.51 -12.99 -40.00
CA GLU A 514 4.78 -14.23 -40.31
C GLU A 514 5.35 -15.40 -39.51
N VAL A 515 6.68 -15.58 -39.51
CA VAL A 515 7.33 -16.66 -38.76
C VAL A 515 7.05 -16.55 -37.26
N ALA A 516 7.15 -15.35 -36.68
CA ALA A 516 6.92 -15.13 -35.25
C ALA A 516 5.46 -15.39 -34.84
N TRP A 517 4.49 -14.85 -35.59
CA TRP A 517 3.06 -15.03 -35.28
C TRP A 517 2.56 -16.45 -35.58
N ASN A 518 3.10 -17.12 -36.60
CA ASN A 518 2.83 -18.55 -36.83
C ASN A 518 3.35 -19.40 -35.67
N TRP A 519 4.56 -19.12 -35.19
CA TRP A 519 5.14 -19.81 -34.04
C TRP A 519 4.31 -19.61 -32.75
N LEU A 520 3.84 -18.39 -32.49
CA LEU A 520 2.92 -18.10 -31.38
C LEU A 520 1.66 -18.96 -31.48
N TRP A 521 1.00 -18.94 -32.64
CA TRP A 521 -0.26 -19.64 -32.80
C TRP A 521 -0.10 -21.16 -32.77
N GLU A 522 0.94 -21.72 -33.37
CA GLU A 522 1.22 -23.17 -33.33
C GLU A 522 1.47 -23.66 -31.90
N THR A 523 2.11 -22.81 -31.08
CA THR A 523 2.30 -23.08 -29.65
C THR A 523 0.95 -23.11 -28.91
N VAL A 524 0.10 -22.11 -29.13
CA VAL A 524 -1.25 -22.03 -28.54
C VAL A 524 -2.13 -23.19 -29.01
N GLU A 525 -2.13 -23.48 -30.31
CA GLU A 525 -2.89 -24.57 -30.93
C GLU A 525 -2.51 -25.93 -30.35
N ARG A 526 -1.21 -26.19 -30.13
CA ARG A 526 -0.73 -27.41 -29.47
C ARG A 526 -1.26 -27.55 -28.04
N LEU A 527 -1.26 -26.46 -27.26
CA LEU A 527 -1.77 -26.46 -25.88
C LEU A 527 -3.29 -26.66 -25.84
N LEU A 528 -4.04 -25.90 -26.65
CA LEU A 528 -5.49 -26.03 -26.73
C LEU A 528 -5.91 -27.42 -27.21
N SER A 529 -5.25 -27.96 -28.24
CA SER A 529 -5.57 -29.29 -28.80
C SER A 529 -5.35 -30.42 -27.78
N LYS A 530 -4.39 -30.27 -26.87
CA LYS A 530 -4.12 -31.25 -25.81
C LYS A 530 -5.28 -31.38 -24.82
N GLU A 531 -5.98 -30.30 -24.53
CA GLU A 531 -7.01 -30.24 -23.48
C GLU A 531 -8.46 -30.12 -23.99
N LEU A 532 -8.71 -29.72 -25.25
CA LEU A 532 -10.04 -29.36 -25.80
C LEU A 532 -11.23 -30.27 -25.44
N LYS A 533 -11.04 -31.59 -25.37
CA LYS A 533 -12.12 -32.57 -25.14
C LYS A 533 -12.25 -33.05 -23.68
N LYS A 534 -11.25 -32.80 -22.85
CA LYS A 534 -11.17 -33.35 -21.48
C LYS A 534 -12.07 -32.63 -20.47
N PRO A 535 -12.27 -31.29 -20.51
CA PRO A 535 -13.06 -30.58 -19.51
C PRO A 535 -14.49 -31.09 -19.34
N ARG A 536 -15.22 -31.37 -20.43
CA ARG A 536 -16.60 -31.90 -20.34
C ARG A 536 -16.66 -33.28 -19.70
N ALA A 537 -15.66 -34.12 -19.92
CA ALA A 537 -15.57 -35.43 -19.30
C ALA A 537 -15.31 -35.30 -17.80
N ARG A 538 -14.33 -34.46 -17.42
CA ARG A 538 -13.98 -34.17 -16.02
C ARG A 538 -15.14 -33.53 -15.25
N GLU A 539 -15.86 -32.56 -15.84
CA GLU A 539 -17.05 -31.93 -15.24
C GLU A 539 -18.12 -32.98 -14.90
N ARG A 540 -18.37 -33.94 -15.81
CA ARG A 540 -19.38 -34.98 -15.61
C ARG A 540 -18.97 -35.99 -14.54
N ILE A 541 -17.70 -36.39 -14.49
CA ILE A 541 -17.16 -37.33 -13.50
C ILE A 541 -17.21 -36.67 -12.11
N LEU A 542 -16.61 -35.49 -11.98
CA LEU A 542 -16.56 -34.76 -10.72
C LEU A 542 -17.94 -34.34 -10.22
N GLY A 543 -18.81 -33.86 -11.13
CA GLY A 543 -20.18 -33.47 -10.78
C GLY A 543 -21.05 -34.65 -10.31
N ARG A 544 -20.82 -35.85 -10.84
CA ARG A 544 -21.51 -37.06 -10.36
C ARG A 544 -21.02 -37.44 -8.97
N PHE A 545 -19.70 -37.47 -8.77
CA PHE A 545 -19.09 -37.83 -7.49
C PHE A 545 -19.50 -36.88 -6.35
N LEU A 546 -19.36 -35.56 -6.57
CA LEU A 546 -19.73 -34.55 -5.56
C LEU A 546 -21.24 -34.54 -5.27
N GLY A 547 -22.07 -34.90 -6.25
CA GLY A 547 -23.52 -35.03 -6.09
C GLY A 547 -23.96 -36.30 -5.33
N SER A 548 -23.13 -37.35 -5.32
CA SER A 548 -23.36 -38.60 -4.57
C SER A 548 -22.65 -38.64 -3.21
N LEU A 549 -22.03 -37.54 -2.79
CA LEU A 549 -21.18 -37.48 -1.60
C LEU A 549 -22.04 -37.37 -0.34
N GLU A 550 -22.04 -38.42 0.49
CA GLU A 550 -22.73 -38.46 1.78
C GLU A 550 -22.10 -37.49 2.79
N ASP A 551 -22.89 -37.00 3.75
CA ASP A 551 -22.42 -35.98 4.71
C ASP A 551 -21.29 -36.49 5.62
N GLU A 552 -21.25 -37.80 5.90
CA GLU A 552 -20.19 -38.45 6.68
C GLU A 552 -18.84 -38.42 5.95
N LEU A 553 -18.82 -38.85 4.68
CA LEU A 553 -17.61 -38.80 3.84
C LEU A 553 -17.16 -37.36 3.58
N ARG A 554 -18.11 -36.42 3.43
CA ARG A 554 -17.79 -34.99 3.30
C ARG A 554 -17.06 -34.48 4.54
N GLN A 555 -17.50 -34.90 5.72
CA GLN A 555 -16.86 -34.51 6.97
C GLN A 555 -15.46 -35.13 7.11
N GLU A 556 -15.29 -36.39 6.71
CA GLU A 556 -13.99 -37.06 6.70
C GLU A 556 -12.98 -36.37 5.76
N ILE A 557 -13.41 -35.96 4.57
CA ILE A 557 -12.57 -35.17 3.64
C ILE A 557 -12.13 -33.86 4.30
N ARG A 558 -13.05 -33.14 4.96
CA ARG A 558 -12.74 -31.84 5.57
C ARG A 558 -11.69 -31.95 6.67
N GLU A 559 -11.69 -33.03 7.44
CA GLU A 559 -10.74 -33.25 8.52
C GLU A 559 -9.36 -33.67 7.96
N LYS A 560 -9.33 -34.72 7.12
CA LYS A 560 -8.07 -35.30 6.61
C LYS A 560 -7.26 -34.36 5.73
N VAL A 561 -7.90 -33.46 4.98
CA VAL A 561 -7.21 -32.56 4.04
C VAL A 561 -6.26 -31.61 4.75
N PHE A 562 -6.69 -31.02 5.87
CA PHE A 562 -5.83 -30.06 6.59
C PHE A 562 -4.70 -30.77 7.31
N ASP A 563 -4.97 -31.93 7.92
CA ASP A 563 -3.92 -32.78 8.51
C ASP A 563 -2.86 -33.13 7.46
N ARG A 564 -3.28 -33.59 6.28
CA ARG A 564 -2.36 -33.93 5.20
C ARG A 564 -1.61 -32.72 4.65
N PHE A 565 -2.26 -31.57 4.54
CA PHE A 565 -1.61 -30.34 4.13
C PHE A 565 -0.54 -29.90 5.14
N PHE A 566 -0.82 -29.96 6.45
CA PHE A 566 0.15 -29.58 7.48
C PHE A 566 1.33 -30.55 7.57
N GLU A 567 1.12 -31.83 7.23
CA GLU A 567 2.23 -32.79 7.04
C GLU A 567 3.13 -32.40 5.86
N LEU A 568 2.55 -32.01 4.72
CA LEU A 568 3.28 -31.65 3.51
C LEU A 568 3.94 -30.26 3.60
N ALA A 569 3.32 -29.33 4.31
CA ALA A 569 3.80 -27.97 4.51
C ALA A 569 3.50 -27.49 5.94
N PRO A 570 4.36 -27.81 6.92
CA PRO A 570 4.15 -27.45 8.33
C PRO A 570 4.00 -25.94 8.56
N GLY A 571 4.73 -25.12 7.80
CA GLY A 571 4.59 -23.66 7.85
C GLY A 571 3.20 -23.13 7.46
N GLY A 572 2.39 -23.94 6.76
CA GLY A 572 1.01 -23.62 6.45
C GLY A 572 0.12 -23.50 7.69
N GLU A 573 0.42 -24.23 8.77
CA GLU A 573 -0.39 -24.23 10.01
C GLU A 573 -0.53 -22.82 10.61
N GLU A 574 0.50 -21.99 10.50
CA GLU A 574 0.49 -20.62 11.02
C GLU A 574 -0.59 -19.74 10.37
N HIS A 575 -0.93 -20.01 9.11
CA HIS A 575 -1.95 -19.30 8.35
C HIS A 575 -3.38 -19.80 8.63
N PHE A 576 -3.54 -20.95 9.29
CA PHE A 576 -4.83 -21.60 9.53
C PHE A 576 -5.22 -21.66 11.03
N LYS A 577 -4.92 -20.60 11.80
CA LYS A 577 -5.38 -20.42 13.21
C LYS A 577 -6.86 -20.04 13.29
N GLN A 578 -7.74 -20.89 12.76
CA GLN A 578 -9.18 -20.65 12.65
C GLN A 578 -9.97 -21.73 13.38
N SER A 579 -11.24 -21.46 13.68
CA SER A 579 -12.13 -22.48 14.24
C SER A 579 -12.36 -23.63 13.24
N ALA A 580 -12.61 -24.85 13.73
CA ALA A 580 -12.93 -26.01 12.88
C ALA A 580 -14.12 -25.72 11.94
N THR A 581 -15.13 -24.96 12.39
CA THR A 581 -16.25 -24.52 11.56
C THR A 581 -15.79 -23.69 10.36
N ARG A 582 -14.78 -22.82 10.53
CA ARG A 582 -14.22 -22.01 9.45
C ARG A 582 -13.37 -22.84 8.50
N LEU A 583 -12.61 -23.81 9.00
CA LEU A 583 -11.86 -24.76 8.17
C LEU A 583 -12.81 -25.60 7.29
N ASN A 584 -13.90 -26.10 7.86
CA ASN A 584 -14.95 -26.81 7.11
C ASN A 584 -15.55 -25.93 6.00
N PHE A 585 -15.84 -24.66 6.30
CA PHE A 585 -16.32 -23.71 5.30
C PHE A 585 -15.29 -23.47 4.18
N ILE A 586 -14.00 -23.38 4.50
CA ILE A 586 -12.93 -23.22 3.50
C ILE A 586 -12.85 -24.47 2.61
N ALA A 587 -12.92 -25.66 3.20
CA ALA A 587 -12.91 -26.92 2.48
C ALA A 587 -14.11 -27.05 1.53
N ASP A 588 -15.32 -26.69 1.99
CA ASP A 588 -16.50 -26.63 1.12
C ASP A 588 -16.32 -25.65 -0.03
N LYS A 589 -15.73 -24.47 0.24
CA LYS A 589 -15.47 -23.48 -0.81
C LYS A 589 -14.42 -23.93 -1.81
N ALA A 590 -13.41 -24.68 -1.39
CA ALA A 590 -12.43 -25.27 -2.30
C ALA A 590 -13.11 -26.26 -3.27
N ILE A 591 -13.97 -27.15 -2.75
CA ILE A 591 -14.76 -28.09 -3.55
C ILE A 591 -15.77 -27.37 -4.47
N ASP A 592 -16.44 -26.33 -3.97
CA ASP A 592 -17.38 -25.53 -4.76
C ASP A 592 -16.67 -24.87 -5.95
N LEU A 593 -15.49 -24.27 -5.72
CA LEU A 593 -14.74 -23.53 -6.74
C LEU A 593 -14.26 -24.44 -7.87
N THR A 594 -13.84 -25.68 -7.59
CA THR A 594 -13.39 -26.63 -8.62
C THR A 594 -14.52 -26.99 -9.58
N LEU A 595 -15.72 -27.25 -9.06
CA LEU A 595 -16.88 -27.57 -9.88
C LEU A 595 -17.45 -26.33 -10.60
N GLN A 596 -17.45 -25.17 -9.93
CA GLN A 596 -17.92 -23.91 -10.53
C GLN A 596 -17.03 -23.48 -11.69
N LEU A 597 -15.72 -23.70 -11.63
CA LEU A 597 -14.79 -23.36 -12.70
C LEU A 597 -15.14 -24.05 -14.03
N TYR A 598 -15.66 -25.28 -13.99
CA TYR A 598 -16.18 -25.96 -15.19
C TYR A 598 -17.50 -25.38 -15.69
N LYS A 599 -18.39 -24.96 -14.77
CA LYS A 599 -19.75 -24.51 -15.09
C LYS A 599 -19.79 -23.08 -15.63
N ASP A 600 -19.03 -22.17 -15.01
CA ASP A 600 -19.02 -20.74 -15.29
C ASP A 600 -17.60 -20.15 -15.14
N PRO A 601 -16.69 -20.46 -16.09
CA PRO A 601 -15.27 -20.12 -15.95
C PRO A 601 -15.01 -18.62 -15.86
N ILE A 602 -15.84 -17.76 -16.46
CA ILE A 602 -15.62 -16.31 -16.49
C ILE A 602 -15.81 -15.73 -15.09
N ASN A 603 -17.00 -15.91 -14.51
CA ASN A 603 -17.31 -15.37 -13.18
C ASN A 603 -16.48 -16.05 -12.08
N THR A 604 -16.16 -17.35 -12.23
CA THR A 604 -15.29 -18.05 -11.28
C THR A 604 -13.85 -17.52 -11.32
N VAL A 605 -13.29 -17.20 -12.49
CA VAL A 605 -11.95 -16.55 -12.58
C VAL A 605 -11.96 -15.20 -11.87
N ASP A 606 -12.97 -14.35 -12.09
CA ASP A 606 -13.09 -13.07 -11.40
C ASP A 606 -13.19 -13.24 -9.87
N ALA A 607 -13.99 -14.21 -9.40
CA ALA A 607 -14.12 -14.51 -7.98
C ALA A 607 -12.80 -15.03 -7.37
N ILE A 608 -12.05 -15.85 -8.12
CA ILE A 608 -10.74 -16.35 -7.72
C ILE A 608 -9.72 -15.20 -7.66
N SER A 609 -9.71 -14.28 -8.62
CA SER A 609 -8.85 -13.09 -8.56
C SER A 609 -9.21 -12.16 -7.40
N ALA A 610 -10.50 -11.96 -7.09
CA ALA A 610 -10.88 -11.21 -5.89
C ALA A 610 -10.43 -11.91 -4.59
N LEU A 611 -10.45 -13.24 -4.57
CA LEU A 611 -9.92 -14.03 -3.46
C LEU A 611 -8.39 -13.93 -3.36
N GLY A 612 -7.68 -13.97 -4.49
CA GLY A 612 -6.23 -13.84 -4.55
C GLY A 612 -5.73 -12.50 -4.01
N LEU A 613 -6.40 -11.38 -4.34
CA LEU A 613 -6.07 -10.07 -3.78
C LEU A 613 -6.24 -10.01 -2.25
N ARG A 614 -7.22 -10.72 -1.69
CA ARG A 614 -7.34 -10.87 -0.23
C ARG A 614 -6.21 -11.68 0.37
N HIS A 615 -5.76 -12.74 -0.32
CA HIS A 615 -4.61 -13.54 0.13
C HIS A 615 -3.31 -12.73 0.17
N VAL A 616 -3.16 -11.75 -0.72
CA VAL A 616 -2.06 -10.76 -0.63
C VAL A 616 -2.12 -10.01 0.70
N GLY A 617 -3.30 -9.53 1.09
CA GLY A 617 -3.51 -8.84 2.37
C GLY A 617 -3.31 -9.70 3.62
N TYR A 618 -3.39 -11.02 3.47
CA TYR A 618 -3.11 -11.98 4.54
C TYR A 618 -1.64 -12.41 4.57
N GLY A 619 -0.82 -11.96 3.61
CA GLY A 619 0.58 -12.35 3.52
C GLY A 619 0.79 -13.81 3.15
N VAL A 620 -0.16 -14.44 2.48
CA VAL A 620 -0.01 -15.83 2.01
C VAL A 620 0.99 -15.87 0.86
N THR A 621 1.97 -16.76 0.95
CA THR A 621 2.97 -16.97 -0.11
C THR A 621 2.50 -17.99 -1.13
N ALA A 622 3.03 -17.92 -2.35
CA ALA A 622 2.72 -18.85 -3.43
C ALA A 622 3.17 -20.30 -3.11
N ASP A 623 4.13 -20.47 -2.19
CA ASP A 623 4.77 -21.74 -1.88
C ASP A 623 3.83 -22.77 -1.25
N PHE A 624 2.74 -22.32 -0.62
CA PHE A 624 1.78 -23.21 0.05
C PHE A 624 0.75 -23.84 -0.90
N PHE A 625 0.59 -23.32 -2.11
CA PHE A 625 -0.49 -23.76 -3.01
C PHE A 625 -0.25 -25.14 -3.63
N ASP A 626 0.98 -25.44 -4.07
CA ASP A 626 1.30 -26.76 -4.64
C ASP A 626 1.14 -27.89 -3.58
N PRO A 627 1.69 -27.77 -2.35
CA PRO A 627 1.43 -28.75 -1.29
C PRO A 627 -0.05 -28.87 -0.91
N PHE A 628 -0.80 -27.76 -0.96
CA PHE A 628 -2.24 -27.80 -0.69
C PHE A 628 -3.00 -28.60 -1.74
N VAL A 629 -2.73 -28.38 -3.04
CA VAL A 629 -3.32 -29.15 -4.14
C VAL A 629 -2.95 -30.63 -4.02
N GLU A 630 -1.70 -30.92 -3.67
CA GLU A 630 -1.23 -32.30 -3.50
C GLU A 630 -1.90 -33.00 -2.32
N GLY A 631 -2.04 -32.32 -1.17
CA GLY A 631 -2.75 -32.84 0.00
C GLY A 631 -4.22 -33.19 -0.30
N TRP A 632 -4.92 -32.29 -1.00
CA TRP A 632 -6.28 -32.58 -1.48
C TRP A 632 -6.33 -33.77 -2.43
N THR A 633 -5.38 -33.87 -3.36
CA THR A 633 -5.36 -34.93 -4.37
C THR A 633 -5.13 -36.30 -3.72
N GLN A 634 -4.22 -36.37 -2.75
CA GLN A 634 -3.93 -37.61 -2.01
C GLN A 634 -5.14 -38.06 -1.20
N VAL A 635 -5.81 -37.15 -0.49
CA VAL A 635 -7.03 -37.48 0.27
C VAL A 635 -8.16 -37.94 -0.65
N PHE A 636 -8.33 -37.31 -1.82
CA PHE A 636 -9.31 -37.77 -2.81
C PHE A 636 -8.96 -39.16 -3.35
N GLN A 637 -7.69 -39.43 -3.65
CA GLN A 637 -7.26 -40.73 -4.15
C GLN A 637 -7.45 -41.83 -3.09
N GLU A 638 -7.12 -41.56 -1.83
CA GLU A 638 -7.29 -42.46 -0.70
C GLU A 638 -8.76 -42.80 -0.42
N LEU A 639 -9.65 -41.80 -0.46
CA LEU A 639 -11.05 -41.97 -0.08
C LEU A 639 -11.93 -42.48 -1.23
N THR A 640 -11.60 -42.16 -2.48
CA THR A 640 -12.42 -42.57 -3.65
C THR A 640 -11.95 -43.86 -4.29
N GLY A 641 -10.64 -44.14 -4.29
CA GLY A 641 -10.04 -45.23 -5.06
C GLY A 641 -10.22 -45.12 -6.58
N ASP A 642 -10.70 -43.96 -7.08
CA ASP A 642 -10.96 -43.71 -8.49
C ASP A 642 -10.00 -42.63 -9.02
N ASP A 643 -8.99 -43.08 -9.76
CA ASP A 643 -7.95 -42.22 -10.33
C ASP A 643 -8.53 -41.17 -11.31
N ASP A 644 -9.66 -41.44 -11.97
CA ASP A 644 -10.29 -40.50 -12.90
C ASP A 644 -10.95 -39.32 -12.15
N VAL A 645 -11.54 -39.59 -10.97
CA VAL A 645 -12.10 -38.54 -10.10
C VAL A 645 -10.98 -37.70 -9.50
N ALA A 646 -9.90 -38.34 -9.04
CA ALA A 646 -8.72 -37.66 -8.53
C ALA A 646 -8.05 -36.78 -9.60
N ASP A 647 -7.89 -37.26 -10.84
CA ASP A 647 -7.36 -36.44 -11.96
C ASP A 647 -8.28 -35.26 -12.30
N ALA A 648 -9.59 -35.50 -12.37
CA ALA A 648 -10.57 -34.46 -12.67
C ALA A 648 -10.56 -33.34 -11.62
N PHE A 649 -10.46 -33.70 -10.34
CA PHE A 649 -10.32 -32.77 -9.23
C PHE A 649 -8.96 -32.05 -9.29
N ARG A 650 -7.84 -32.80 -9.35
CA ARG A 650 -6.47 -32.29 -9.39
C ARG A 650 -6.29 -31.24 -10.48
N TRP A 651 -6.77 -31.52 -11.70
CA TRP A 651 -6.64 -30.58 -12.82
C TRP A 651 -7.36 -29.25 -12.55
N SER A 652 -8.63 -29.31 -12.12
CA SER A 652 -9.41 -28.10 -11.83
C SER A 652 -8.89 -27.32 -10.63
N PHE A 653 -8.51 -28.01 -9.55
CA PHE A 653 -7.99 -27.37 -8.36
C PHE A 653 -6.59 -26.80 -8.56
N SER A 654 -5.74 -27.48 -9.34
CA SER A 654 -4.46 -26.92 -9.79
C SER A 654 -4.66 -25.66 -10.62
N LEU A 655 -5.68 -25.59 -11.47
CA LEU A 655 -6.00 -24.36 -12.21
C LEU A 655 -6.48 -23.24 -11.28
N VAL A 656 -7.34 -23.54 -10.29
CA VAL A 656 -7.74 -22.57 -9.24
C VAL A 656 -6.50 -22.05 -8.49
N ALA A 657 -5.62 -22.94 -8.05
CA ALA A 657 -4.39 -22.61 -7.33
C ALA A 657 -3.46 -21.72 -8.17
N LYS A 658 -3.24 -22.05 -9.46
CA LYS A 658 -2.44 -21.23 -10.38
C LYS A 658 -3.04 -19.83 -10.61
N LEU A 659 -4.36 -19.71 -10.68
CA LEU A 659 -5.04 -18.42 -10.79
C LEU A 659 -4.89 -17.57 -9.51
N LEU A 660 -4.95 -18.20 -8.33
CA LEU A 660 -4.68 -17.55 -7.06
C LEU A 660 -3.22 -17.09 -6.99
N VAL A 661 -2.26 -17.97 -7.28
CA VAL A 661 -0.82 -17.66 -7.29
C VAL A 661 -0.52 -16.49 -8.22
N ARG A 662 -1.05 -16.51 -9.45
CA ARG A 662 -0.92 -15.38 -10.39
C ARG A 662 -1.39 -14.08 -9.76
N THR A 663 -2.57 -14.10 -9.15
CA THR A 663 -3.16 -12.90 -8.58
C THR A 663 -2.33 -12.41 -7.38
N ILE A 664 -1.82 -13.34 -6.57
CA ILE A 664 -0.97 -13.03 -5.43
C ILE A 664 0.35 -12.41 -5.89
N GLU A 665 1.02 -12.99 -6.88
CA GLU A 665 2.28 -12.46 -7.42
C GLU A 665 2.10 -11.06 -8.02
N GLN A 666 0.98 -10.83 -8.74
CA GLN A 666 0.67 -9.53 -9.35
C GLN A 666 0.23 -8.50 -8.30
N GLY A 667 -0.54 -8.92 -7.30
CA GLY A 667 -1.06 -8.04 -6.26
C GLY A 667 -0.06 -7.76 -5.13
N ALA A 668 0.96 -8.59 -4.93
CA ALA A 668 1.99 -8.44 -3.89
C ALA A 668 3.01 -7.34 -4.23
N THR A 669 2.51 -6.12 -4.43
CA THR A 669 3.31 -4.91 -4.61
C THR A 669 4.20 -4.65 -3.39
N LEU A 670 5.21 -3.80 -3.55
CA LEU A 670 6.10 -3.42 -2.45
C LEU A 670 5.34 -2.86 -1.24
N VAL A 671 4.26 -2.09 -1.50
CA VAL A 671 3.40 -1.52 -0.47
C VAL A 671 2.61 -2.61 0.24
N MET A 672 2.00 -3.54 -0.51
CA MET A 672 1.24 -4.65 0.06
C MET A 672 2.09 -5.57 0.93
N LYS A 673 3.31 -5.91 0.48
CA LYS A 673 4.27 -6.67 1.27
C LYS A 673 4.66 -5.94 2.57
N ALA A 674 4.81 -4.62 2.52
CA ALA A 674 5.14 -3.82 3.68
C ALA A 674 3.97 -3.63 4.67
N ILE A 675 2.73 -3.69 4.19
CA ILE A 675 1.53 -3.64 5.06
C ILE A 675 1.46 -4.88 5.95
N ASN A 676 1.79 -6.06 5.40
CA ASN A 676 1.71 -7.33 6.12
C ASN A 676 2.66 -7.42 7.33
N THR A 677 3.72 -6.62 7.35
CA THR A 677 4.65 -6.53 8.51
C THR A 677 4.26 -5.45 9.51
N ASN A 678 3.22 -4.66 9.22
CA ASN A 678 2.75 -3.50 9.98
C ASN A 678 3.90 -2.56 10.44
N ASN A 679 4.94 -2.44 9.62
CA ASN A 679 6.15 -1.69 9.97
C ASN A 679 6.23 -0.38 9.19
N ALA A 680 6.11 0.74 9.91
CA ALA A 680 6.16 2.08 9.35
C ALA A 680 7.43 2.35 8.50
N LYS A 681 8.58 1.78 8.85
CA LYS A 681 9.84 1.96 8.10
C LYS A 681 9.80 1.22 6.76
N GLN A 682 9.23 0.02 6.73
CA GLN A 682 9.10 -0.76 5.50
C GLN A 682 8.13 -0.12 4.51
N VAL A 683 6.99 0.41 5.00
CA VAL A 683 6.01 1.11 4.17
C VAL A 683 6.62 2.39 3.57
N ARG A 684 7.32 3.21 4.38
CA ARG A 684 8.03 4.40 3.86
C ARG A 684 9.08 4.05 2.82
N ARG A 685 9.85 2.98 3.06
CA ARG A 685 10.83 2.47 2.10
C ARG A 685 10.15 2.01 0.80
N ALA A 686 9.06 1.26 0.87
CA ALA A 686 8.30 0.81 -0.29
C ALA A 686 7.80 1.99 -1.13
N LEU A 687 7.24 3.01 -0.48
CA LEU A 687 6.77 4.22 -1.16
C LEU A 687 7.91 5.06 -1.75
N SER A 688 9.13 4.99 -1.22
CA SER A 688 10.28 5.70 -1.79
C SER A 688 10.66 5.21 -3.19
N TYR A 689 10.26 4.00 -3.59
CA TYR A 689 10.42 3.51 -4.97
C TYR A 689 9.33 3.99 -5.92
N ALA A 690 8.19 4.50 -5.42
CA ALA A 690 7.08 4.93 -6.24
C ALA A 690 7.42 6.24 -7.00
N PRO A 691 7.17 6.31 -8.32
CA PRO A 691 7.26 7.57 -9.06
C PRO A 691 6.30 8.61 -8.50
N ARG A 692 6.71 9.88 -8.42
CA ARG A 692 5.91 10.96 -7.81
C ARG A 692 4.51 11.07 -8.42
N GLY A 693 4.41 10.90 -9.74
CA GLY A 693 3.16 11.02 -10.49
C GLY A 693 2.05 10.03 -10.12
N ILE A 694 2.41 8.84 -9.66
CA ILE A 694 1.48 7.71 -9.40
C ILE A 694 1.58 7.19 -7.96
N ARG A 695 2.30 7.90 -7.08
CA ARG A 695 2.54 7.47 -5.69
C ARG A 695 1.23 7.36 -4.89
N ALA A 696 0.30 8.29 -5.09
CA ALA A 696 -1.02 8.21 -4.44
C ALA A 696 -1.79 6.95 -4.88
N THR A 697 -1.72 6.61 -6.17
CA THR A 697 -2.32 5.39 -6.73
C THR A 697 -1.77 4.14 -6.06
N TRP A 698 -0.45 4.04 -5.79
CA TRP A 698 0.14 2.88 -5.11
C TRP A 698 -0.42 2.62 -3.70
N VAL A 699 -0.99 3.64 -3.05
CA VAL A 699 -1.60 3.55 -1.71
C VAL A 699 -3.11 3.33 -1.78
N LEU A 700 -3.74 3.81 -2.85
CA LEU A 700 -5.19 3.84 -3.00
C LEU A 700 -5.74 2.72 -3.86
N ASP A 701 -4.95 2.19 -4.80
CA ASP A 701 -5.42 1.24 -5.81
C ASP A 701 -4.33 0.26 -6.24
N VAL A 702 -4.64 -1.03 -6.14
CA VAL A 702 -3.89 -2.14 -6.71
C VAL A 702 -4.85 -2.96 -7.55
N THR A 703 -4.68 -2.89 -8.86
CA THR A 703 -5.51 -3.60 -9.85
C THR A 703 -4.84 -4.88 -10.31
N VAL A 704 -5.57 -5.99 -10.29
CA VAL A 704 -5.18 -7.25 -10.91
C VAL A 704 -6.34 -7.78 -11.74
N GLY A 705 -6.19 -7.73 -13.07
CA GLY A 705 -7.27 -8.09 -14.00
C GLY A 705 -8.45 -7.10 -13.90
N THR A 706 -9.64 -7.62 -13.65
CA THR A 706 -10.88 -6.86 -13.46
C THR A 706 -11.08 -6.38 -12.01
N GLN A 707 -10.27 -6.89 -11.08
CA GLN A 707 -10.42 -6.66 -9.65
C GLN A 707 -9.44 -5.60 -9.17
N SER A 708 -9.89 -4.77 -8.23
CA SER A 708 -9.04 -3.77 -7.58
C SER A 708 -9.24 -3.79 -6.07
N VAL A 709 -8.18 -3.47 -5.35
CA VAL A 709 -8.19 -3.37 -3.88
C VAL A 709 -7.39 -2.15 -3.48
N SER A 710 -7.85 -1.47 -2.42
CA SER A 710 -7.12 -0.35 -1.84
C SER A 710 -6.21 -0.78 -0.71
N PRO A 711 -4.87 -0.59 -0.82
CA PRO A 711 -3.93 -0.86 0.25
C PRO A 711 -4.26 -0.13 1.57
N LEU A 712 -4.71 1.12 1.50
CA LEU A 712 -5.13 1.89 2.68
C LEU A 712 -6.32 1.22 3.40
N TYR A 713 -7.42 0.94 2.70
CA TYR A 713 -8.58 0.29 3.32
C TYR A 713 -8.24 -1.10 3.84
N MET A 714 -7.45 -1.86 3.08
CA MET A 714 -6.99 -3.16 3.53
C MET A 714 -6.20 -3.06 4.84
N SER A 715 -5.30 -2.09 4.98
CA SER A 715 -4.55 -1.90 6.23
C SER A 715 -5.44 -1.53 7.42
N ILE A 716 -6.53 -0.81 7.19
CA ILE A 716 -7.52 -0.49 8.24
C ILE A 716 -8.33 -1.75 8.58
N ASP A 717 -8.80 -2.48 7.57
CA ASP A 717 -9.61 -3.69 7.73
C ASP A 717 -8.84 -4.83 8.42
N THR A 718 -7.53 -4.95 8.17
CA THR A 718 -6.67 -5.94 8.82
C THR A 718 -6.15 -5.49 10.19
N GLY A 719 -6.40 -4.24 10.59
CA GLY A 719 -5.90 -3.68 11.86
C GLY A 719 -4.41 -3.29 11.85
N ASN A 720 -3.79 -3.19 10.67
CA ASN A 720 -2.41 -2.73 10.49
C ASN A 720 -2.33 -1.18 10.53
N LEU A 721 -2.70 -0.60 11.68
CA LEU A 721 -2.92 0.84 11.83
C LEU A 721 -1.64 1.68 11.68
N GLU A 722 -0.46 1.15 11.99
CA GLU A 722 0.81 1.86 11.78
C GLU A 722 1.15 2.01 10.29
N ALA A 723 0.90 0.96 9.50
CA ALA A 723 1.00 1.04 8.05
C ALA A 723 -0.03 2.03 7.48
N ALA A 724 -1.29 1.96 7.95
CA ALA A 724 -2.36 2.86 7.56
C ALA A 724 -2.03 4.32 7.87
N LYS A 725 -1.48 4.61 9.05
CA LYS A 725 -1.04 5.94 9.48
C LYS A 725 0.02 6.53 8.58
N VAL A 726 1.03 5.74 8.22
CA VAL A 726 2.09 6.17 7.29
C VAL A 726 1.51 6.48 5.92
N MET A 727 0.68 5.60 5.38
CA MET A 727 0.04 5.77 4.08
C MET A 727 -0.86 6.99 4.03
N LEU A 728 -1.70 7.17 5.06
CA LEU A 728 -2.58 8.33 5.21
C LEU A 728 -1.78 9.63 5.31
N LYS A 729 -0.74 9.65 6.16
CA LYS A 729 0.19 10.78 6.28
C LYS A 729 0.88 11.08 4.95
N ASP A 730 1.25 10.05 4.18
CA ASP A 730 1.86 10.23 2.86
C ASP A 730 0.91 10.93 1.89
N LEU A 731 -0.36 10.51 1.83
CA LEU A 731 -1.39 11.11 0.97
C LEU A 731 -1.67 12.58 1.32
N VAL A 732 -1.77 12.90 2.61
CA VAL A 732 -2.09 14.27 3.07
C VAL A 732 -0.86 15.19 3.21
N THR A 733 0.34 14.72 2.89
CA THR A 733 1.54 15.58 2.88
C THR A 733 1.68 16.28 1.54
N ILE A 734 1.70 17.62 1.56
CA ILE A 734 1.95 18.43 0.35
C ILE A 734 3.43 18.33 -0.03
N ARG A 735 3.68 17.84 -1.24
CA ARG A 735 5.01 17.79 -1.86
C ARG A 735 5.00 18.60 -3.14
N ALA A 736 6.14 19.12 -3.55
CA ALA A 736 6.27 19.89 -4.78
C ALA A 736 7.55 19.52 -5.53
N ASP A 737 7.47 19.53 -6.86
CA ASP A 737 8.64 19.58 -7.72
C ASP A 737 8.58 20.82 -8.64
N ARG A 738 9.45 20.87 -9.67
CA ARG A 738 9.44 21.99 -10.63
C ARG A 738 8.19 22.02 -11.50
N ALA A 739 7.48 20.91 -11.65
CA ALA A 739 6.35 20.78 -12.56
C ALA A 739 5.01 21.03 -11.85
N ARG A 740 4.81 20.47 -10.63
CA ARG A 740 3.53 20.59 -9.91
C ARG A 740 3.61 20.28 -8.42
N TYR A 741 2.50 20.56 -7.75
CA TYR A 741 2.18 20.08 -6.40
C TYR A 741 1.58 18.68 -6.43
N TYR A 742 1.95 17.86 -5.45
CA TYR A 742 1.39 16.55 -5.18
C TYR A 742 0.70 16.60 -3.82
N TYR A 743 -0.62 16.49 -3.85
CA TYR A 743 -1.47 16.45 -2.67
C TYR A 743 -2.57 15.42 -2.92
N GLY A 744 -2.46 14.25 -2.27
CA GLY A 744 -3.32 13.09 -2.54
C GLY A 744 -4.69 13.17 -1.88
N LEU A 745 -5.10 14.33 -1.36
CA LEU A 745 -6.39 14.49 -0.67
C LEU A 745 -7.56 14.30 -1.64
N ASP A 746 -7.50 14.88 -2.84
CA ASP A 746 -8.54 14.72 -3.86
C ASP A 746 -8.63 13.27 -4.31
N ASP A 747 -7.50 12.61 -4.53
CA ASP A 747 -7.46 11.18 -4.87
C ASP A 747 -8.04 10.33 -3.74
N LEU A 748 -7.72 10.63 -2.48
CA LEU A 748 -8.25 9.92 -1.32
C LEU A 748 -9.78 9.96 -1.29
N PHE A 749 -10.39 11.14 -1.41
CA PHE A 749 -11.85 11.26 -1.35
C PHE A 749 -12.55 10.79 -2.63
N LYS A 750 -11.87 10.81 -3.78
CA LYS A 750 -12.38 10.24 -5.03
C LYS A 750 -12.47 8.71 -4.99
N TRP A 751 -11.47 8.05 -4.40
CA TRP A 751 -11.47 6.59 -4.24
C TRP A 751 -12.31 6.16 -3.03
N HIS A 752 -12.30 6.98 -1.97
CA HIS A 752 -12.89 6.67 -0.66
C HIS A 752 -13.72 7.85 -0.12
N PRO A 753 -14.91 8.13 -0.67
CA PRO A 753 -15.77 9.22 -0.21
C PRO A 753 -16.26 9.05 1.23
N ASP A 754 -16.28 7.81 1.72
CA ASP A 754 -16.68 7.46 3.08
C ASP A 754 -15.50 7.32 4.06
N ILE A 755 -14.29 7.74 3.68
CA ILE A 755 -13.08 7.63 4.53
C ILE A 755 -13.31 8.20 5.94
N VAL A 756 -13.99 9.33 6.08
CA VAL A 756 -14.27 9.92 7.41
C VAL A 756 -15.12 8.97 8.25
N LYS A 757 -16.14 8.35 7.65
CA LYS A 757 -16.99 7.36 8.32
C LYS A 757 -16.16 6.13 8.70
N LYS A 758 -15.33 5.63 7.78
CA LYS A 758 -14.44 4.49 7.99
C LYS A 758 -13.49 4.74 9.16
N LEU A 759 -12.82 5.89 9.20
CA LEU A 759 -11.93 6.27 10.28
C LEU A 759 -12.68 6.45 11.62
N THR A 760 -13.86 7.07 11.63
CA THR A 760 -14.63 7.21 12.88
C THR A 760 -15.16 5.90 13.45
N ALA A 761 -15.38 4.89 12.60
CA ALA A 761 -15.91 3.59 13.02
C ALA A 761 -14.81 2.58 13.38
N ASP A 762 -13.80 2.46 12.52
CA ASP A 762 -12.83 1.36 12.57
C ASP A 762 -11.44 1.80 13.07
N ALA A 763 -11.04 3.06 12.87
CA ALA A 763 -9.71 3.56 13.27
C ALA A 763 -9.69 5.05 13.72
N PRO A 764 -10.30 5.41 14.86
CA PRO A 764 -10.45 6.81 15.28
C PRO A 764 -9.12 7.55 15.50
N GLU A 765 -8.07 6.84 15.89
CA GLU A 765 -6.73 7.40 16.12
C GLU A 765 -6.06 7.98 14.86
N LEU A 766 -6.46 7.50 13.68
CA LEU A 766 -5.94 7.98 12.40
C LEU A 766 -6.63 9.28 11.95
N LEU A 767 -7.77 9.63 12.54
CA LEU A 767 -8.53 10.82 12.18
C LEU A 767 -7.72 12.11 12.39
N MET A 768 -6.95 12.19 13.49
CA MET A 768 -6.03 13.32 13.72
C MET A 768 -4.97 13.43 12.63
N THR A 769 -4.40 12.30 12.19
CA THR A 769 -3.37 12.29 11.14
C THR A 769 -3.91 12.83 9.81
N MET A 770 -5.16 12.50 9.47
CA MET A 770 -5.82 13.06 8.29
C MET A 770 -6.08 14.55 8.46
N LEU A 771 -6.72 14.95 9.57
CA LEU A 771 -7.13 16.34 9.80
C LEU A 771 -5.92 17.29 9.89
N ASP A 772 -4.79 16.86 10.46
CA ASP A 772 -3.54 17.61 10.50
C ASP A 772 -3.02 17.93 9.09
N GLY A 773 -3.08 16.95 8.17
CA GLY A 773 -2.63 17.13 6.79
C GLY A 773 -3.59 17.92 5.90
N MET A 774 -4.76 18.28 6.42
CA MET A 774 -5.70 19.19 5.76
C MET A 774 -5.48 20.66 6.16
N VAL A 775 -4.44 20.95 6.96
CA VAL A 775 -4.06 22.31 7.35
C VAL A 775 -2.63 22.60 6.94
N TRP A 776 -2.43 23.62 6.13
CA TRP A 776 -1.11 24.17 5.85
C TRP A 776 -0.96 25.54 6.52
N ARG A 777 0.22 25.80 7.11
CA ARG A 777 0.49 27.09 7.76
C ARG A 777 1.82 27.68 7.30
N SER A 778 1.83 28.96 6.95
CA SER A 778 3.03 29.69 6.49
C SER A 778 4.01 29.97 7.62
N ARG A 779 5.29 29.67 7.43
CA ARG A 779 6.35 30.03 8.39
C ARG A 779 6.56 31.54 8.54
N VAL A 780 6.09 32.34 7.56
CA VAL A 780 6.29 33.78 7.54
C VAL A 780 5.16 34.46 8.28
N VAL A 781 5.52 35.29 9.27
CA VAL A 781 4.59 36.15 9.98
C VAL A 781 4.74 37.57 9.45
N VAL A 782 3.67 38.12 8.88
CA VAL A 782 3.59 39.49 8.36
C VAL A 782 2.61 40.26 9.24
N ASN A 783 3.04 41.40 9.80
CA ASN A 783 2.21 42.24 10.69
C ASN A 783 1.61 41.47 11.89
N GLY A 784 2.35 40.52 12.45
CA GLY A 784 1.89 39.69 13.59
C GLY A 784 0.94 38.54 13.21
N ASN A 785 0.55 38.44 11.93
CA ASN A 785 -0.32 37.39 11.41
C ASN A 785 0.41 36.49 10.40
N ARG A 786 -0.01 35.24 10.28
CA ARG A 786 0.48 34.25 9.34
C ARG A 786 -0.65 33.79 8.42
N ARG A 787 -0.32 33.43 7.18
CA ARG A 787 -1.28 32.80 6.26
C ARG A 787 -1.46 31.33 6.62
N VAL A 788 -2.70 30.86 6.60
CA VAL A 788 -3.08 29.48 6.85
C VAL A 788 -4.10 29.05 5.80
N ASN A 789 -3.87 27.88 5.20
CA ASN A 789 -4.77 27.29 4.20
C ASN A 789 -5.47 26.08 4.83
N TYR A 790 -6.80 26.11 4.86
CA TYR A 790 -7.66 25.05 5.37
C TYR A 790 -8.35 24.33 4.21
N TYR A 791 -8.00 23.07 3.95
CA TYR A 791 -8.56 22.28 2.84
C TYR A 791 -9.89 21.64 3.22
N LEU A 792 -10.98 22.42 3.15
CA LEU A 792 -12.31 22.05 3.65
C LEU A 792 -13.22 21.37 2.63
N LYS A 793 -12.90 21.39 1.34
CA LYS A 793 -13.82 20.99 0.25
C LYS A 793 -14.52 19.67 0.51
N HIS A 794 -13.78 18.62 0.80
CA HIS A 794 -14.32 17.27 1.01
C HIS A 794 -15.01 17.05 2.37
N LEU A 795 -14.73 17.90 3.37
CA LEU A 795 -15.46 17.88 4.64
C LEU A 795 -16.78 18.65 4.57
N LEU A 796 -16.91 19.55 3.59
CA LEU A 796 -18.07 20.42 3.42
C LEU A 796 -19.04 19.88 2.37
N VAL A 797 -18.52 19.34 1.26
CA VAL A 797 -19.28 18.93 0.08
C VAL A 797 -19.05 17.45 -0.22
N ASP A 798 -20.12 16.71 -0.50
CA ASP A 798 -20.05 15.32 -0.96
C ASP A 798 -19.84 15.23 -2.49
N GLU A 799 -19.66 14.02 -3.02
CA GLU A 799 -19.51 13.77 -4.46
C GLU A 799 -20.70 14.30 -5.30
N PHE A 800 -21.87 14.49 -4.69
CA PHE A 800 -23.09 14.94 -5.34
C PHE A 800 -23.35 16.45 -5.20
N GLY A 801 -22.41 17.21 -4.61
CA GLY A 801 -22.56 18.65 -4.39
C GLY A 801 -23.51 19.03 -3.25
N LYS A 802 -23.83 18.09 -2.35
CA LYS A 802 -24.63 18.32 -1.13
C LYS A 802 -23.72 18.45 0.08
N PHE A 803 -24.30 18.82 1.23
CA PHE A 803 -23.57 18.90 2.48
C PHE A 803 -23.03 17.52 2.89
N SER A 804 -21.73 17.45 3.16
CA SER A 804 -21.04 16.20 3.49
C SER A 804 -21.50 15.63 4.83
N ASN A 805 -21.59 14.30 4.89
CA ASN A 805 -21.89 13.58 6.13
C ASN A 805 -20.70 13.53 7.11
N ALA A 806 -19.52 14.02 6.71
CA ALA A 806 -18.30 14.02 7.53
C ALA A 806 -18.51 14.64 8.91
N MET A 807 -19.15 15.82 8.99
CA MET A 807 -19.44 16.48 10.26
C MET A 807 -20.38 15.64 11.14
N SER A 808 -21.38 14.97 10.55
CA SER A 808 -22.28 14.08 11.29
C SER A 808 -21.55 12.86 11.87
N CYS A 809 -20.63 12.26 11.11
CA CYS A 809 -19.79 11.16 11.59
C CYS A 809 -18.91 11.58 12.78
N ILE A 810 -18.29 12.76 12.71
CA ILE A 810 -17.45 13.29 13.79
C ILE A 810 -18.29 13.61 15.05
N VAL A 811 -19.48 14.20 14.87
CA VAL A 811 -20.39 14.46 15.99
C VAL A 811 -20.84 13.16 16.67
N LYS A 812 -21.05 12.08 15.91
CA LYS A 812 -21.41 10.77 16.45
C LYS A 812 -20.27 10.10 17.22
N LEU A 813 -19.02 10.36 16.84
CA LEU A 813 -17.85 9.88 17.60
C LEU A 813 -17.80 10.46 19.01
N GLY A 814 -18.24 11.71 19.19
CA GLY A 814 -18.39 12.34 20.50
C GLY A 814 -17.09 12.71 21.21
N ASP A 815 -15.95 12.70 20.50
CA ASP A 815 -14.64 13.02 21.06
C ASP A 815 -14.40 14.56 21.09
N PRO A 816 -14.29 15.18 22.29
CA PRO A 816 -14.08 16.62 22.40
C PRO A 816 -12.70 17.08 21.92
N HIS A 817 -11.66 16.24 22.01
CA HIS A 817 -10.31 16.60 21.56
C HIS A 817 -10.27 16.74 20.04
N ILE A 818 -10.95 15.83 19.34
CA ILE A 818 -11.07 15.88 17.88
C ILE A 818 -11.86 17.12 17.46
N ALA A 819 -12.95 17.43 18.15
CA ALA A 819 -13.78 18.59 17.85
C ALA A 819 -13.08 19.95 18.02
N ASP A 820 -12.04 20.03 18.85
CA ASP A 820 -11.20 21.22 19.02
C ASP A 820 -10.12 21.35 17.93
N HIS A 821 -9.99 20.38 17.02
CA HIS A 821 -9.02 20.43 15.94
C HIS A 821 -9.26 21.66 15.03
N PRO A 822 -8.23 22.47 14.69
CA PRO A 822 -8.40 23.76 13.99
C PRO A 822 -9.23 23.72 12.71
N ILE A 823 -9.10 22.67 11.90
CA ILE A 823 -9.90 22.53 10.68
C ILE A 823 -11.39 22.35 10.94
N LEU A 824 -11.76 21.64 12.02
CA LEU A 824 -13.15 21.41 12.38
C LEU A 824 -13.75 22.63 13.07
N VAL A 825 -12.92 23.37 13.79
CA VAL A 825 -13.25 24.71 14.29
C VAL A 825 -13.63 25.62 13.12
N GLU A 826 -12.75 25.74 12.12
CA GLU A 826 -12.99 26.59 10.97
C GLU A 826 -14.20 26.14 10.16
N LEU A 827 -14.33 24.82 9.89
CA LEU A 827 -15.48 24.25 9.20
C LEU A 827 -16.80 24.57 9.93
N GLY A 828 -16.84 24.33 11.24
CA GLY A 828 -18.00 24.56 12.08
C GLY A 828 -18.38 26.04 12.13
N ASP A 829 -17.40 26.92 12.30
CA ASP A 829 -17.61 28.37 12.39
C ASP A 829 -17.98 28.99 11.03
N LEU A 830 -17.40 28.53 9.92
CA LEU A 830 -17.74 28.94 8.55
C LEU A 830 -19.23 28.67 8.24
N VAL A 831 -19.66 27.42 8.42
CA VAL A 831 -21.06 27.02 8.17
C VAL A 831 -22.00 27.69 9.17
N TRP A 832 -21.59 27.80 10.43
CA TRP A 832 -22.38 28.48 11.45
C TRP A 832 -22.63 29.94 11.09
N ASN A 833 -21.60 30.72 10.82
CA ASN A 833 -21.71 32.16 10.62
C ASN A 833 -22.49 32.51 9.34
N ASP A 834 -22.25 31.81 8.24
CA ASP A 834 -22.79 32.19 6.93
C ASP A 834 -24.19 31.61 6.65
N LEU A 835 -24.50 30.42 7.18
CA LEU A 835 -25.75 29.72 6.86
C LEU A 835 -26.72 29.60 8.05
N VAL A 836 -26.20 29.33 9.25
CA VAL A 836 -27.03 28.88 10.39
C VAL A 836 -27.34 30.00 11.38
N TYR A 837 -26.38 30.89 11.65
CA TYR A 837 -26.38 31.86 12.76
C TYR A 837 -27.67 32.67 12.83
N TRP A 838 -28.01 33.37 11.74
CA TRP A 838 -29.17 34.27 11.73
C TRP A 838 -30.49 33.53 11.81
N ARG A 839 -30.58 32.32 11.24
CA ARG A 839 -31.79 31.49 11.32
C ARG A 839 -31.99 30.98 12.74
N PHE A 840 -30.91 30.51 13.37
CA PHE A 840 -30.91 30.07 14.75
C PHE A 840 -31.28 31.22 15.71
N LEU A 841 -30.61 32.37 15.57
CA LEU A 841 -30.85 33.54 16.41
C LEU A 841 -32.29 34.06 16.25
N ARG A 842 -32.83 34.10 15.02
CA ARG A 842 -34.23 34.49 14.78
C ARG A 842 -35.21 33.55 15.49
N GLY A 843 -34.94 32.25 15.48
CA GLY A 843 -35.74 31.26 16.21
C GLY A 843 -35.74 31.53 17.72
N LYS A 844 -34.55 31.76 18.31
CA LYS A 844 -34.43 32.05 19.76
C LYS A 844 -35.00 33.43 20.13
N ALA A 845 -34.79 34.45 19.30
CA ALA A 845 -35.37 35.77 19.50
C ALA A 845 -36.91 35.72 19.47
N SER A 846 -37.49 34.92 18.57
CA SER A 846 -38.94 34.72 18.54
C SER A 846 -39.47 34.12 19.85
N LEU A 847 -38.74 33.20 20.50
CA LEU A 847 -39.14 32.65 21.80
C LEU A 847 -39.15 33.73 22.90
N VAL A 848 -38.10 34.56 22.96
CA VAL A 848 -38.00 35.64 23.94
C VAL A 848 -39.08 36.70 23.70
N CYS A 849 -39.34 37.06 22.44
CA CYS A 849 -40.45 37.96 22.09
C CYS A 849 -41.80 37.40 22.58
N THR A 850 -42.05 36.09 22.40
CA THR A 850 -43.26 35.47 22.94
C THR A 850 -43.33 35.53 24.46
N ALA A 851 -42.22 35.30 25.17
CA ALA A 851 -42.19 35.45 26.63
C ALA A 851 -42.58 36.87 27.05
N VAL A 852 -42.08 37.89 26.36
CA VAL A 852 -42.45 39.29 26.61
C VAL A 852 -43.94 39.52 26.35
N ILE A 853 -44.51 38.97 25.28
CA ILE A 853 -45.95 39.08 24.99
C ILE A 853 -46.80 38.41 26.09
N ILE A 854 -46.39 37.23 26.59
CA ILE A 854 -47.08 36.56 27.71
C ILE A 854 -46.96 37.41 28.98
N MET A 855 -45.77 37.92 29.32
CA MET A 855 -45.60 38.78 30.49
C MET A 855 -46.45 40.05 30.40
N LEU A 856 -46.44 40.74 29.24
CA LEU A 856 -47.27 41.91 29.02
C LEU A 856 -48.77 41.59 29.19
N SER A 857 -49.22 40.47 28.62
CA SER A 857 -50.62 40.03 28.70
C SER A 857 -51.06 39.64 30.11
N GLN A 858 -50.17 39.18 30.97
CA GLN A 858 -50.54 38.53 32.24
C GLN A 858 -50.16 39.33 33.47
N SER A 859 -49.05 40.08 33.48
CA SER A 859 -48.62 40.83 34.66
C SER A 859 -48.82 42.34 34.52
N VAL A 860 -48.51 42.90 33.35
CA VAL A 860 -48.52 44.37 33.16
C VAL A 860 -49.93 44.88 32.93
N LEU A 861 -50.64 44.32 31.95
CA LEU A 861 -51.99 44.78 31.59
C LEU A 861 -53.04 44.45 32.65
N GLN A 862 -52.85 43.37 33.43
CA GLN A 862 -53.78 42.99 34.50
C GLN A 862 -53.63 43.86 35.76
N TYR A 863 -52.44 44.39 36.07
CA TYR A 863 -52.25 45.24 37.25
C TYR A 863 -52.82 46.65 37.06
N ILE A 864 -52.82 47.14 35.82
CA ILE A 864 -53.43 48.42 35.45
C ILE A 864 -54.98 48.31 35.49
N ASP A 865 -55.52 47.09 35.40
CA ASP A 865 -56.94 46.74 35.31
C ASP A 865 -57.65 46.63 36.68
N THR A 866 -57.57 47.65 37.53
CA THR A 866 -58.49 47.74 38.69
C THR A 866 -59.90 48.25 38.30
N ALA A 867 -60.08 48.77 37.08
CA ALA A 867 -61.38 49.16 36.51
C ALA A 867 -61.41 49.21 34.96
N GLY A 868 -60.54 48.46 34.28
CA GLY A 868 -59.87 48.80 33.00
C GLY A 868 -60.68 49.38 31.85
N SER A 869 -59.99 50.25 31.12
CA SER A 869 -60.45 50.91 29.90
C SER A 869 -60.65 49.91 28.76
N PHE A 870 -61.49 50.24 27.77
CA PHE A 870 -61.73 49.38 26.60
C PHE A 870 -60.44 49.05 25.83
N GLU A 871 -59.51 50.02 25.77
CA GLU A 871 -58.25 49.90 25.05
C GLU A 871 -57.33 48.79 25.62
N GLU A 872 -57.25 48.68 26.95
CA GLU A 872 -56.42 47.68 27.64
C GLU A 872 -56.95 46.25 27.45
N ARG A 873 -58.28 46.09 27.40
CA ARG A 873 -58.92 44.79 27.16
C ARG A 873 -58.71 44.32 25.74
N VAL A 874 -58.81 45.22 24.77
CA VAL A 874 -58.48 44.95 23.37
C VAL A 874 -57.01 44.59 23.23
N ALA A 875 -56.10 45.33 23.86
CA ALA A 875 -54.67 45.03 23.85
C ALA A 875 -54.37 43.64 24.42
N THR A 876 -54.99 43.26 25.54
CA THR A 876 -54.80 41.94 26.14
C THR A 876 -55.33 40.82 25.24
N PHE A 877 -56.53 41.00 24.66
CA PHE A 877 -57.09 40.06 23.69
C PHE A 877 -56.16 39.88 22.48
N CYS A 878 -55.62 40.98 21.92
CA CYS A 878 -54.67 40.91 20.81
C CYS A 878 -53.39 40.13 21.17
N CYS A 879 -52.79 40.37 22.34
CA CYS A 879 -51.63 39.63 22.81
C CYS A 879 -51.93 38.12 22.94
N ARG A 880 -53.05 37.75 23.57
CA ARG A 880 -53.47 36.34 23.72
C ARG A 880 -53.78 35.68 22.38
N LEU A 881 -54.37 36.40 21.45
CA LEU A 881 -54.62 35.93 20.09
C LEU A 881 -53.31 35.58 19.36
N VAL A 882 -52.26 36.41 19.50
CA VAL A 882 -50.93 36.10 18.95
C VAL A 882 -50.32 34.86 19.61
N ILE A 883 -50.43 34.72 20.93
CA ILE A 883 -49.89 33.54 21.66
C ILE A 883 -50.55 32.25 21.16
N TYR A 884 -51.88 32.21 21.08
CA TYR A 884 -52.58 30.98 20.71
C TYR A 884 -52.61 30.72 19.20
N LEU A 885 -52.89 31.72 18.36
CA LEU A 885 -53.04 31.46 16.92
C LEU A 885 -51.70 31.37 16.18
N TYR A 886 -50.67 32.09 16.63
CA TYR A 886 -49.37 32.06 15.97
C TYR A 886 -48.40 31.12 16.70
N PHE A 887 -48.15 31.34 17.98
CA PHE A 887 -47.09 30.60 18.69
C PHE A 887 -47.46 29.15 19.01
N MET A 888 -48.63 28.92 19.61
CA MET A 888 -49.09 27.56 19.93
C MET A 888 -49.27 26.72 18.66
N VAL A 889 -49.92 27.24 17.62
CA VAL A 889 -50.11 26.53 16.34
C VAL A 889 -48.76 26.21 15.68
N SER A 890 -47.81 27.14 15.69
CA SER A 890 -46.45 26.90 15.18
C SER A 890 -45.77 25.75 15.93
N LEU A 891 -45.81 25.74 17.26
CA LEU A 891 -45.23 24.66 18.07
C LEU A 891 -45.90 23.31 17.78
N ILE A 892 -47.23 23.26 17.71
CA ILE A 892 -47.98 22.04 17.38
C ILE A 892 -47.52 21.51 16.00
N TYR A 893 -47.45 22.37 14.99
CA TYR A 893 -47.01 21.99 13.65
C TYR A 893 -45.61 21.37 13.64
N PHE A 894 -44.63 22.04 14.27
CA PHE A 894 -43.27 21.50 14.34
C PHE A 894 -43.22 20.16 15.09
N ARG A 895 -43.95 20.01 16.20
CA ARG A 895 -43.96 18.77 16.99
C ARG A 895 -44.62 17.62 16.23
N THR A 896 -45.75 17.86 15.56
CA THR A 896 -46.39 16.86 14.70
C THR A 896 -45.46 16.44 13.56
N LYS A 897 -44.71 17.37 12.96
CA LYS A 897 -43.71 17.05 11.92
C LYS A 897 -42.58 16.15 12.46
N HIS A 898 -42.04 16.44 13.64
CA HIS A 898 -41.00 15.62 14.27
C HIS A 898 -41.50 14.22 14.61
N VAL A 899 -42.72 14.09 15.15
CA VAL A 899 -43.33 12.78 15.42
C VAL A 899 -43.51 11.99 14.11
N TYR A 900 -43.98 12.64 13.05
CA TYR A 900 -44.11 12.00 11.74
C TYR A 900 -42.77 11.48 11.20
N GLN A 901 -41.69 12.26 11.33
CA GLN A 901 -40.34 11.83 10.93
C GLN A 901 -39.86 10.65 11.78
N ALA A 902 -40.04 10.68 13.10
CA ALA A 902 -39.63 9.58 13.97
C ALA A 902 -40.37 8.27 13.66
N VAL A 903 -41.67 8.35 13.33
CA VAL A 903 -42.45 7.19 12.86
C VAL A 903 -41.91 6.67 11.53
N LYS A 904 -41.57 7.56 10.59
CA LYS A 904 -41.04 7.19 9.28
C LYS A 904 -39.66 6.51 9.36
N HIS A 905 -38.83 6.93 10.32
CA HIS A 905 -37.47 6.40 10.52
C HIS A 905 -37.40 5.25 11.54
N GLU A 906 -38.54 4.76 12.03
CA GLU A 906 -38.64 3.69 13.04
C GLU A 906 -37.90 3.98 14.36
N GLU A 907 -37.72 5.26 14.72
CA GLU A 907 -37.02 5.70 15.93
C GLU A 907 -37.97 5.87 17.14
N LEU A 908 -38.80 4.84 17.40
CA LEU A 908 -39.77 4.84 18.50
C LEU A 908 -39.29 3.97 19.67
N LEU A 909 -39.26 4.54 20.87
CA LEU A 909 -39.02 3.82 22.12
C LEU A 909 -40.34 3.50 22.82
N ILE A 910 -40.42 2.32 23.43
CA ILE A 910 -41.55 1.91 24.26
C ILE A 910 -41.22 2.30 25.71
N PHE A 911 -42.01 3.22 26.28
CA PHE A 911 -41.86 3.63 27.67
C PHE A 911 -43.25 3.67 28.32
N GLY A 912 -43.43 2.93 29.41
CA GLY A 912 -44.72 2.85 30.10
C GLY A 912 -45.89 2.37 29.22
N GLY A 913 -45.63 1.50 28.23
CA GLY A 913 -46.65 0.99 27.31
C GLY A 913 -47.03 1.91 26.14
N MET A 914 -46.51 3.15 26.12
CA MET A 914 -46.71 4.08 25.00
C MET A 914 -45.47 4.12 24.10
N LYS A 915 -45.68 4.14 22.78
CA LYS A 915 -44.61 4.35 21.78
C LYS A 915 -44.37 5.85 21.64
N MET A 916 -43.19 6.33 22.02
CA MET A 916 -42.81 7.73 21.86
C MET A 916 -41.49 7.91 21.09
N PRO A 917 -41.31 9.03 20.37
CA PRO A 917 -40.05 9.34 19.69
C PRO A 917 -38.86 9.33 20.65
N ARG A 918 -37.78 8.66 20.26
CA ARG A 918 -36.56 8.55 21.07
C ARG A 918 -35.97 9.91 21.46
N LYS A 919 -36.01 10.88 20.55
CA LYS A 919 -35.48 12.25 20.78
C LYS A 919 -36.09 12.96 21.99
N TRP A 920 -37.31 12.63 22.41
CA TRP A 920 -37.94 13.28 23.57
C TRP A 920 -37.29 12.92 24.91
N ILE A 921 -36.58 11.80 24.97
CA ILE A 921 -35.86 11.33 26.15
C ILE A 921 -34.40 11.77 26.07
N ASP A 922 -33.80 11.64 24.89
CA ASP A 922 -32.37 11.92 24.68
C ASP A 922 -32.05 13.44 24.65
N ASP A 923 -32.98 14.28 24.16
CA ASP A 923 -32.85 15.74 24.18
C ASP A 923 -33.87 16.39 25.13
N TRP A 924 -33.38 16.95 26.24
CA TRP A 924 -34.21 17.63 27.23
C TRP A 924 -34.99 18.82 26.63
N GLN A 925 -34.50 19.45 25.56
CA GLN A 925 -35.17 20.59 24.92
C GLN A 925 -36.47 20.17 24.25
N GLU A 926 -36.47 18.99 23.61
CA GLU A 926 -37.64 18.44 22.98
C GLU A 926 -38.71 18.08 24.02
N GLY A 927 -38.29 17.52 25.16
CA GLY A 927 -39.17 17.29 26.32
C GLY A 927 -39.75 18.58 26.90
N VAL A 928 -38.92 19.60 27.16
CA VAL A 928 -39.37 20.90 27.70
C VAL A 928 -40.28 21.62 26.71
N SER A 929 -40.01 21.54 25.42
CA SER A 929 -40.87 22.15 24.40
C SER A 929 -42.19 21.42 24.23
N LEU A 930 -42.24 20.10 24.38
CA LEU A 930 -43.49 19.35 24.45
C LEU A 930 -44.31 19.78 25.68
N ALA A 931 -43.67 19.87 26.85
CA ALA A 931 -44.32 20.35 28.08
C ALA A 931 -44.88 21.78 27.91
N LEU A 932 -44.14 22.67 27.25
CA LEU A 932 -44.62 24.02 26.91
C LEU A 932 -45.84 23.97 25.98
N THR A 933 -45.81 23.13 24.95
CA THR A 933 -46.92 22.98 24.00
C THR A 933 -48.18 22.49 24.72
N ILE A 934 -48.05 21.49 25.60
CA ILE A 934 -49.16 20.99 26.43
C ILE A 934 -49.67 22.10 27.36
N SER A 935 -48.78 22.82 28.04
CA SER A 935 -49.17 23.93 28.92
C SER A 935 -49.99 24.99 28.18
N LEU A 936 -49.55 25.41 26.99
CA LEU A 936 -50.28 26.40 26.18
C LEU A 936 -51.64 25.90 25.70
N VAL A 937 -51.76 24.61 25.34
CA VAL A 937 -53.04 23.99 24.96
C VAL A 937 -54.00 23.98 26.15
N VAL A 938 -53.53 23.59 27.34
CA VAL A 938 -54.36 23.62 28.56
C VAL A 938 -54.75 25.06 28.91
N MET A 939 -53.82 26.02 28.81
CA MET A 939 -54.11 27.44 29.01
C MET A 939 -55.19 27.94 28.04
N PHE A 940 -55.17 27.54 26.78
CA PHE A 940 -56.19 27.92 25.80
C PHE A 940 -57.60 27.46 26.22
N PHE A 941 -57.72 26.24 26.75
CA PHE A 941 -59.01 25.72 27.23
C PHE A 941 -59.47 26.36 28.55
N LEU A 942 -58.54 26.86 29.37
CA LEU A 942 -58.81 27.56 30.62
C LEU A 942 -58.89 29.09 30.46
N GLU A 943 -58.94 29.58 29.22
CA GLU A 943 -58.80 31.00 28.89
C GLU A 943 -59.96 31.85 29.49
N PRO A 944 -59.67 32.79 30.40
CA PRO A 944 -60.69 33.58 31.09
C PRO A 944 -61.58 34.40 30.14
N ILE A 945 -61.04 34.92 29.04
CA ILE A 945 -61.81 35.70 28.05
C ILE A 945 -62.84 34.82 27.34
N LEU A 946 -62.50 33.55 27.06
CA LEU A 946 -63.44 32.60 26.44
C LEU A 946 -64.51 32.16 27.43
N ALA A 947 -64.16 31.96 28.70
CA ALA A 947 -65.12 31.63 29.76
C ALA A 947 -66.14 32.76 29.99
N CYS A 948 -65.72 34.02 29.89
CA CYS A 948 -66.61 35.18 30.08
C CYS A 948 -67.38 35.60 28.82
N LEU A 949 -67.16 34.97 27.66
CA LEU A 949 -67.75 35.38 26.37
C LEU A 949 -69.29 35.40 26.40
N GLN A 950 -69.91 34.46 27.14
CA GLN A 950 -71.37 34.32 27.25
C GLN A 950 -72.01 35.23 28.31
N HIS A 951 -71.23 35.87 29.19
CA HIS A 951 -71.72 36.62 30.36
C HIS A 951 -71.24 38.09 30.34
N THR A 952 -71.37 38.75 29.19
CA THR A 952 -70.85 40.11 28.92
C THR A 952 -71.76 41.26 29.39
N GLU A 953 -72.93 40.96 29.95
CA GLU A 953 -73.92 41.98 30.35
C GLU A 953 -73.36 42.90 31.45
N GLY A 954 -73.15 44.18 31.12
CA GLY A 954 -72.69 45.22 32.06
C GLY A 954 -71.18 45.28 32.32
N LEU A 955 -70.41 44.25 31.93
CA LEU A 955 -68.97 44.14 32.19
C LEU A 955 -68.09 44.54 30.99
N GLY A 956 -68.63 44.66 29.78
CA GLY A 956 -67.91 45.03 28.55
C GLY A 956 -67.29 43.84 27.79
N ILE A 957 -67.02 44.03 26.50
CA ILE A 957 -66.46 42.98 25.60
C ILE A 957 -65.01 42.68 26.01
N PHE A 958 -64.59 41.41 25.90
CA PHE A 958 -63.25 40.91 26.27
C PHE A 958 -62.89 41.07 27.76
N THR A 959 -63.90 41.09 28.64
CA THR A 959 -63.68 41.04 30.10
C THR A 959 -63.07 39.71 30.53
N GLN A 960 -62.19 39.75 31.54
CA GLN A 960 -61.62 38.58 32.22
C GLN A 960 -62.27 38.34 33.59
N ASN A 961 -63.09 39.28 34.05
CA ASN A 961 -63.68 39.28 35.37
C ASN A 961 -65.16 38.87 35.25
N CYS A 962 -65.43 37.58 35.43
CA CYS A 962 -66.77 37.01 35.58
C CYS A 962 -66.75 35.88 36.61
N SER A 963 -67.90 35.60 37.24
CA SER A 963 -68.01 34.58 38.30
C SER A 963 -67.52 33.20 37.86
N GLN A 964 -67.74 32.83 36.59
CA GLN A 964 -67.34 31.54 36.01
C GLN A 964 -65.84 31.44 35.71
N ALA A 965 -65.13 32.56 35.54
CA ALA A 965 -63.69 32.56 35.30
C ALA A 965 -62.87 32.48 36.59
N ASN A 966 -63.45 32.78 37.76
CA ASN A 966 -62.73 32.78 39.04
C ASN A 966 -62.13 31.41 39.40
N ASP A 967 -62.84 30.32 39.09
CA ASP A 967 -62.37 28.96 39.38
C ASP A 967 -61.22 28.52 38.46
N ALA A 968 -61.21 29.00 37.20
CA ALA A 968 -60.18 28.67 36.21
C ALA A 968 -58.93 29.56 36.31
N ARG A 969 -59.10 30.79 36.84
CA ARG A 969 -58.05 31.83 36.88
C ARG A 969 -56.81 31.39 37.65
N GLY A 970 -56.97 30.76 38.82
CA GLY A 970 -55.83 30.31 39.63
C GLY A 970 -54.96 29.27 38.92
N LEU A 971 -55.57 28.28 38.27
CA LEU A 971 -54.85 27.28 37.48
C LEU A 971 -54.19 27.89 36.24
N TYR A 972 -54.88 28.82 35.58
CA TYR A 972 -54.35 29.53 34.42
C TYR A 972 -53.11 30.37 34.77
N GLU A 973 -53.12 31.09 35.91
CA GLU A 973 -51.98 31.86 36.40
C GLU A 973 -50.76 30.97 36.71
N ILE A 974 -50.97 29.83 37.37
CA ILE A 974 -49.91 28.83 37.63
C ILE A 974 -49.35 28.28 36.32
N LEU A 975 -50.19 27.91 35.36
CA LEU A 975 -49.75 27.40 34.07
C LEU A 975 -49.03 28.46 33.24
N SER A 976 -49.44 29.73 33.34
CA SER A 976 -48.75 30.85 32.72
C SER A 976 -47.34 31.06 33.30
N MET A 977 -47.20 30.99 34.62
CA MET A 977 -45.90 31.03 35.29
C MET A 977 -45.00 29.88 34.80
N ILE A 978 -45.52 28.65 34.76
CA ILE A 978 -44.80 27.48 34.26
C ILE A 978 -44.42 27.68 32.79
N ALA A 979 -45.33 28.18 31.95
CA ALA A 979 -45.06 28.43 30.54
C ALA A 979 -43.93 29.45 30.34
N ILE A 980 -43.92 30.56 31.10
CA ILE A 980 -42.83 31.55 31.07
C ILE A 980 -41.49 30.90 31.48
N MET A 981 -41.47 30.12 32.56
CA MET A 981 -40.28 29.39 32.99
C MET A 981 -39.76 28.43 31.91
N LEU A 982 -40.65 27.66 31.28
CA LEU A 982 -40.29 26.73 30.20
C LEU A 982 -39.76 27.47 28.97
N ILE A 983 -40.31 28.63 28.61
CA ILE A 983 -39.80 29.45 27.50
C ILE A 983 -38.39 29.96 27.81
N PHE A 984 -38.13 30.47 29.02
CA PHE A 984 -36.79 30.90 29.40
C PHE A 984 -35.80 29.74 29.49
N ALA A 985 -36.22 28.56 29.93
CA ALA A 985 -35.41 27.35 29.89
C ALA A 985 -35.00 27.01 28.44
N LEU A 986 -35.93 27.05 27.48
CA LEU A 986 -35.62 26.84 26.05
C LEU A 986 -34.76 27.96 25.45
N ALA A 987 -34.91 29.19 25.94
CA ALA A 987 -34.10 30.33 25.53
C ALA A 987 -32.65 30.25 26.05
N ALA A 988 -32.37 29.48 27.11
CA ALA A 988 -31.00 29.28 27.61
C ALA A 988 -30.07 28.67 26.54
N ASP A 989 -30.61 27.94 25.58
CA ASP A 989 -29.88 27.39 24.44
C ASP A 989 -29.36 28.47 23.47
N ALA A 990 -29.81 29.73 23.59
CA ALA A 990 -29.16 30.88 22.93
C ALA A 990 -27.69 31.02 23.35
N ALA A 991 -27.28 30.42 24.46
CA ALA A 991 -25.87 30.31 24.85
C ALA A 991 -24.98 29.70 23.76
N THR A 992 -25.50 28.81 22.90
CA THR A 992 -24.76 28.17 21.79
C THR A 992 -24.21 29.18 20.76
N VAL A 993 -24.80 30.38 20.69
CA VAL A 993 -24.31 31.50 19.87
C VAL A 993 -22.85 31.83 20.21
N SER A 994 -22.48 31.71 21.49
CA SER A 994 -21.10 31.91 21.95
C SER A 994 -20.53 30.60 22.48
N THR A 995 -19.41 30.13 21.92
CA THR A 995 -18.73 28.93 22.42
C THR A 995 -18.36 29.06 23.90
N ARG A 996 -17.97 30.26 24.35
CA ARG A 996 -17.63 30.54 25.75
C ARG A 996 -18.84 30.46 26.69
N LEU A 997 -19.99 30.99 26.27
CA LEU A 997 -21.21 30.93 27.09
C LEU A 997 -21.78 29.50 27.10
N SER A 998 -21.71 28.81 25.95
CA SER A 998 -22.11 27.42 25.82
C SER A 998 -21.25 26.48 26.65
N SER A 999 -19.92 26.68 26.71
CA SER A 999 -19.04 25.86 27.54
C SER A 999 -19.35 26.05 29.02
N TRP A 1000 -19.60 27.29 29.46
CA TRP A 1000 -20.03 27.56 30.84
C TRP A 1000 -21.37 26.89 31.17
N LEU A 1001 -22.36 27.00 30.28
CA LEU A 1001 -23.68 26.39 30.49
C LEU A 1001 -23.59 24.86 30.53
N LEU A 1002 -22.72 24.26 29.73
CA LEU A 1002 -22.47 22.82 29.73
C LEU A 1002 -21.86 22.36 31.06
N VAL A 1003 -20.86 23.09 31.56
CA VAL A 1003 -20.28 22.83 32.89
C VAL A 1003 -21.33 22.97 33.99
N ALA A 1004 -22.14 24.03 33.98
CA ALA A 1004 -23.23 24.21 34.94
C ALA A 1004 -24.24 23.05 34.89
N GLY A 1005 -24.56 22.55 33.69
CA GLY A 1005 -25.43 21.39 33.50
C GLY A 1005 -24.86 20.10 34.05
N HIS A 1006 -23.55 19.84 33.85
CA HIS A 1006 -22.89 18.64 34.40
C HIS A 1006 -22.68 18.68 35.91
N VAL A 1007 -22.58 19.88 36.49
CA VAL A 1007 -22.47 20.09 37.94
C VAL A 1007 -23.83 19.92 38.64
N LEU A 1008 -24.94 20.13 37.95
CA LEU A 1008 -26.29 20.13 38.52
C LEU A 1008 -26.69 18.79 39.21
N PRO A 1009 -26.35 17.60 38.69
CA PRO A 1009 -26.59 16.34 39.37
C PRO A 1009 -25.87 16.19 40.71
N ASP A 1010 -24.64 16.70 40.82
CA ASP A 1010 -23.89 16.66 42.09
C ASP A 1010 -24.53 17.58 43.14
N LEU A 1011 -24.96 18.78 42.72
CA LEU A 1011 -25.78 19.65 43.54
C LEU A 1011 -27.09 18.96 43.95
N GLY A 1012 -27.75 18.26 43.02
CA GLY A 1012 -28.98 17.50 43.30
C GLY A 1012 -28.79 16.40 44.35
N ARG A 1013 -27.67 15.66 44.29
CA ARG A 1013 -27.31 14.65 45.31
C ARG A 1013 -27.09 15.29 46.68
N ALA A 1014 -26.39 16.42 46.73
CA ALA A 1014 -26.17 17.15 47.98
C ALA A 1014 -27.47 17.73 48.55
N LEU A 1015 -28.35 18.27 47.70
CA LEU A 1015 -29.68 18.73 48.09
C LEU A 1015 -30.55 17.58 48.62
N LEU A 1016 -30.46 16.39 48.02
CA LEU A 1016 -31.16 15.20 48.51
C LEU A 1016 -30.64 14.76 49.89
N ALA A 1017 -29.32 14.77 50.09
CA ALA A 1017 -28.72 14.50 51.40
C ALA A 1017 -29.12 15.56 52.44
N CYS A 1018 -29.15 16.85 52.05
CA CYS A 1018 -29.62 17.94 52.90
C CYS A 1018 -31.11 17.76 53.25
N GLY A 1019 -31.95 17.43 52.27
CA GLY A 1019 -33.37 17.15 52.48
C GLY A 1019 -33.60 15.98 53.42
N PHE A 1020 -32.81 14.91 53.31
CA PHE A 1020 -32.84 13.79 54.25
C PHE A 1020 -32.47 14.23 55.67
N LEU A 1021 -31.43 15.03 55.85
CA LEU A 1021 -31.06 15.58 57.17
C LEU A 1021 -32.14 16.51 57.72
N VAL A 1022 -32.69 17.40 56.90
CA VAL A 1022 -33.79 18.30 57.29
C VAL A 1022 -35.01 17.50 57.76
N LEU A 1023 -35.41 16.45 57.03
CA LEU A 1023 -36.52 15.58 57.42
C LEU A 1023 -36.21 14.79 58.68
N THR A 1024 -34.99 14.28 58.83
CA THR A 1024 -34.56 13.50 60.00
C THR A 1024 -34.56 14.34 61.27
N PHE A 1025 -33.95 15.52 61.23
CA PHE A 1025 -33.90 16.43 62.39
C PHE A 1025 -35.24 17.12 62.63
N GLY A 1026 -35.96 17.47 61.57
CA GLY A 1026 -37.29 18.07 61.66
C GLY A 1026 -38.31 17.13 62.29
N SER A 1027 -38.34 15.86 61.88
CA SER A 1027 -39.23 14.85 62.48
C SER A 1027 -38.82 14.44 63.89
N SER A 1028 -37.52 14.37 64.20
CA SER A 1028 -37.04 14.01 65.54
C SER A 1028 -37.34 15.09 66.58
N VAL A 1029 -37.13 16.37 66.26
CA VAL A 1029 -37.47 17.50 67.14
C VAL A 1029 -38.98 17.67 67.29
N ALA A 1030 -39.75 17.47 66.22
CA ALA A 1030 -41.21 17.53 66.29
C ALA A 1030 -41.82 16.44 67.20
N ALA A 1031 -41.10 15.35 67.46
CA ALA A 1031 -41.52 14.30 68.39
C ALA A 1031 -41.21 14.61 69.86
N CYS A 1032 -40.40 15.64 70.16
CA CYS A 1032 -40.08 16.04 71.52
C CYS A 1032 -41.21 16.90 72.14
N VAL A 1033 -41.43 16.76 73.45
CA VAL A 1033 -42.47 17.51 74.19
C VAL A 1033 -41.91 18.85 74.66
N GLY A 1034 -42.71 19.93 74.55
CA GLY A 1034 -42.35 21.27 75.05
C GLY A 1034 -41.53 22.13 74.07
N GLN A 1035 -41.84 22.07 72.78
CA GLN A 1035 -41.13 22.83 71.74
C GLN A 1035 -41.72 24.25 71.53
N PRO A 1036 -40.87 25.24 71.19
CA PRO A 1036 -41.33 26.58 70.78
C PRO A 1036 -42.14 26.52 69.46
N GLU A 1037 -42.94 27.55 69.19
CA GLU A 1037 -43.92 27.59 68.08
C GLU A 1037 -43.32 27.22 66.70
N ASP A 1038 -42.06 27.60 66.47
CA ASP A 1038 -41.32 27.32 65.24
C ASP A 1038 -41.06 25.82 64.98
N PHE A 1039 -41.12 24.97 66.01
CA PHE A 1039 -40.89 23.53 65.90
C PHE A 1039 -42.13 22.70 66.23
N GLN A 1040 -43.30 23.34 66.35
CA GLN A 1040 -44.56 22.65 66.60
C GLN A 1040 -45.07 21.96 65.33
N GLY A 1041 -45.03 20.63 65.36
CA GLY A 1041 -45.44 19.80 64.24
C GLY A 1041 -44.36 19.64 63.17
N ILE A 1042 -44.51 18.59 62.35
CA ILE A 1042 -43.49 18.19 61.37
C ILE A 1042 -43.26 19.29 60.32
N GLY A 1043 -44.34 19.95 59.85
CA GLY A 1043 -44.24 20.98 58.82
C GLY A 1043 -43.42 22.19 59.24
N ASN A 1044 -43.71 22.77 60.42
CA ASN A 1044 -42.99 23.93 60.94
C ASN A 1044 -41.55 23.57 61.30
N SER A 1045 -41.33 22.42 61.95
CA SER A 1045 -39.98 21.94 62.29
C SER A 1045 -39.10 21.72 61.04
N VAL A 1046 -39.64 21.09 59.99
CA VAL A 1046 -38.94 20.92 58.70
C VAL A 1046 -38.62 22.27 58.06
N MET A 1047 -39.54 23.23 58.09
CA MET A 1047 -39.32 24.58 57.56
C MET A 1047 -38.24 25.34 58.35
N SER A 1048 -38.24 25.23 59.69
CA SER A 1048 -37.24 25.82 60.58
C SER A 1048 -35.85 25.21 60.37
N PHE A 1049 -35.74 23.88 60.20
CA PHE A 1049 -34.47 23.24 59.84
C PHE A 1049 -34.01 23.57 58.41
N LEU A 1050 -34.93 23.79 57.47
CA LEU A 1050 -34.58 24.29 56.13
C LEU A 1050 -34.04 25.73 56.19
N GLN A 1051 -34.66 26.60 56.99
CA GLN A 1051 -34.18 27.95 57.24
C GLN A 1051 -32.80 27.94 57.93
N LEU A 1052 -32.57 27.01 58.87
CA LEU A 1052 -31.26 26.80 59.48
C LEU A 1052 -30.22 26.30 58.46
N ALA A 1053 -30.60 25.43 57.52
CA ALA A 1053 -29.71 24.92 56.47
C ALA A 1053 -29.23 26.03 55.52
N VAL A 1054 -30.11 26.97 55.18
CA VAL A 1054 -29.81 28.13 54.30
C VAL A 1054 -29.32 29.35 55.09
N ASN A 1055 -29.20 29.24 56.43
CA ASN A 1055 -28.80 30.32 57.32
C ASN A 1055 -29.73 31.56 57.26
N MET A 1056 -31.03 31.32 57.07
CA MET A 1056 -32.11 32.32 57.04
C MET A 1056 -33.01 32.30 58.29
N PHE A 1057 -32.66 31.52 59.31
CA PHE A 1057 -33.43 31.45 60.56
C PHE A 1057 -33.29 32.76 61.37
N PRO A 1058 -34.38 33.36 61.89
CA PRO A 1058 -34.34 34.65 62.59
C PRO A 1058 -33.43 34.62 63.83
N ALA A 1059 -32.58 35.65 63.98
CA ALA A 1059 -31.64 35.74 65.11
C ALA A 1059 -32.36 35.82 66.48
N SER A 1060 -33.51 36.50 66.55
CA SER A 1060 -34.33 36.63 67.77
C SER A 1060 -34.92 35.30 68.24
N HIS A 1061 -35.19 34.37 67.33
CA HIS A 1061 -35.72 33.05 67.66
C HIS A 1061 -34.58 32.08 68.02
N LEU A 1062 -33.36 32.39 67.60
CA LEU A 1062 -32.16 31.63 67.93
C LEU A 1062 -31.79 31.76 69.42
N GLU A 1063 -32.03 32.94 70.01
CA GLU A 1063 -31.88 33.17 71.46
C GLU A 1063 -32.88 32.32 72.28
N GLN A 1064 -34.09 32.10 71.77
CA GLN A 1064 -35.11 31.26 72.42
C GLN A 1064 -34.79 29.75 72.37
N LEU A 1065 -33.88 29.31 71.47
CA LEU A 1065 -33.41 27.92 71.48
C LEU A 1065 -32.52 27.62 72.68
N GLU A 1066 -31.85 28.61 73.28
CA GLU A 1066 -30.94 28.41 74.43
C GLU A 1066 -31.68 27.92 75.68
N ASP A 1067 -32.97 28.24 75.78
CA ASP A 1067 -33.85 27.81 76.89
C ASP A 1067 -34.11 26.30 76.90
N ASN A 1068 -33.92 25.60 75.78
CA ASN A 1068 -34.09 24.15 75.66
C ASN A 1068 -32.79 23.47 75.18
N ILE A 1069 -32.03 22.93 76.13
CA ILE A 1069 -30.72 22.29 75.91
C ILE A 1069 -30.76 21.22 74.81
N MET A 1070 -31.84 20.42 74.73
CA MET A 1070 -31.96 19.34 73.74
C MET A 1070 -32.18 19.89 72.33
N LEU A 1071 -33.01 20.93 72.20
CA LEU A 1071 -33.26 21.61 70.93
C LEU A 1071 -32.01 22.36 70.45
N PHE A 1072 -31.33 23.08 71.36
CA PHE A 1072 -30.07 23.75 71.08
C PHE A 1072 -28.98 22.78 70.61
N ALA A 1073 -28.86 21.61 71.27
CA ALA A 1073 -27.91 20.57 70.87
C ALA A 1073 -28.25 19.98 69.49
N ALA A 1074 -29.53 19.71 69.22
CA ALA A 1074 -29.98 19.20 67.92
C ALA A 1074 -29.75 20.22 66.79
N ALA A 1075 -30.10 21.49 66.99
CA ALA A 1075 -29.87 22.57 66.03
C ALA A 1075 -28.36 22.83 65.79
N SER A 1076 -27.55 22.78 66.85
CA SER A 1076 -26.08 22.91 66.75
C SER A 1076 -25.46 21.74 65.99
N CYS A 1077 -25.86 20.51 66.30
CA CYS A 1077 -25.40 19.31 65.59
C CYS A 1077 -25.79 19.36 64.11
N PHE A 1078 -27.04 19.74 63.81
CA PHE A 1078 -27.51 19.94 62.45
C PHE A 1078 -26.70 20.99 61.70
N ARG A 1079 -26.42 22.15 62.34
CA ARG A 1079 -25.61 23.21 61.73
C ARG A 1079 -24.18 22.76 61.43
N VAL A 1080 -23.56 21.97 62.32
CA VAL A 1080 -22.26 21.36 62.06
C VAL A 1080 -22.32 20.40 60.87
N LEU A 1081 -23.32 19.52 60.83
CA LEU A 1081 -23.45 18.53 59.75
C LEU A 1081 -23.80 19.17 58.39
N VAL A 1082 -24.67 20.16 58.35
CA VAL A 1082 -25.18 20.74 57.09
C VAL A 1082 -24.32 21.93 56.64
N VAL A 1083 -24.09 22.91 57.50
CA VAL A 1083 -23.40 24.16 57.12
C VAL A 1083 -21.89 23.96 57.06
N PHE A 1084 -21.30 23.22 58.01
CA PHE A 1084 -19.84 23.04 58.04
C PHE A 1084 -19.38 21.80 57.28
N LEU A 1085 -20.03 20.65 57.44
CA LEU A 1085 -19.58 19.43 56.77
C LEU A 1085 -20.13 19.34 55.34
N LEU A 1086 -21.45 19.31 55.17
CA LEU A 1086 -22.07 19.07 53.86
C LEU A 1086 -21.76 20.16 52.83
N MET A 1087 -21.83 21.44 53.20
CA MET A 1087 -21.48 22.54 52.27
C MET A 1087 -20.01 22.53 51.86
N ASN A 1088 -19.08 22.25 52.78
CA ASN A 1088 -17.65 22.18 52.42
C ASN A 1088 -17.35 20.96 51.53
N VAL A 1089 -18.00 19.82 51.78
CA VAL A 1089 -17.92 18.65 50.90
C VAL A 1089 -18.49 18.98 49.52
N LEU A 1090 -19.63 19.67 49.44
CA LEU A 1090 -20.21 20.12 48.19
C LEU A 1090 -19.24 21.04 47.43
N ILE A 1091 -18.68 22.07 48.06
CA ILE A 1091 -17.71 22.99 47.44
C ILE A 1091 -16.50 22.21 46.89
N ALA A 1092 -15.98 21.25 47.65
CA ALA A 1092 -14.87 20.40 47.21
C ALA A 1092 -15.25 19.54 46.00
N GLN A 1093 -16.42 18.89 46.03
CA GLN A 1093 -16.93 18.09 44.91
C GLN A 1093 -17.13 18.94 43.65
N LEU A 1094 -17.75 20.12 43.79
CA LEU A 1094 -17.97 21.04 42.67
C LEU A 1094 -16.64 21.51 42.07
N THR A 1095 -15.65 21.82 42.89
CA THR A 1095 -14.33 22.25 42.43
C THR A 1095 -13.60 21.13 41.68
N CYS A 1096 -13.65 19.90 42.19
CA CYS A 1096 -13.07 18.73 41.52
C CYS A 1096 -13.75 18.42 40.19
N CYS A 1097 -15.09 18.43 40.16
CA CYS A 1097 -15.90 18.19 38.96
C CYS A 1097 -15.62 19.28 37.90
N TYR A 1098 -15.61 20.55 38.30
CA TYR A 1098 -15.23 21.66 37.43
C TYR A 1098 -13.83 21.47 36.85
N LYS A 1099 -12.83 21.12 37.66
CA LYS A 1099 -11.44 20.93 37.20
C LYS A 1099 -11.35 19.83 36.14
N GLN A 1100 -12.04 18.71 36.32
CA GLN A 1100 -12.05 17.60 35.35
C GLN A 1100 -12.71 17.99 34.03
N ILE A 1101 -13.84 18.69 34.08
CA ILE A 1101 -14.62 19.03 32.87
C ILE A 1101 -14.03 20.24 32.14
N SER A 1102 -13.44 21.20 32.85
CA SER A 1102 -12.93 22.45 32.29
C SER A 1102 -11.82 22.25 31.25
N VAL A 1103 -11.12 21.11 31.26
CA VAL A 1103 -10.07 20.79 30.28
C VAL A 1103 -10.65 20.57 28.88
N SER A 1104 -11.82 19.94 28.76
CA SER A 1104 -12.43 19.58 27.47
C SER A 1104 -13.76 20.29 27.18
N MET A 1105 -14.13 21.27 28.01
CA MET A 1105 -15.45 21.95 27.91
C MET A 1105 -15.65 22.71 26.59
N VAL A 1106 -14.55 23.21 26.00
CA VAL A 1106 -14.61 23.93 24.72
C VAL A 1106 -14.94 22.95 23.60
N GLY A 1107 -14.23 21.81 23.53
CA GLY A 1107 -14.52 20.73 22.61
C GLY A 1107 -15.97 20.23 22.70
N TYR A 1108 -16.51 20.03 23.91
CA TYR A 1108 -17.93 19.67 24.07
C TYR A 1108 -18.90 20.76 23.58
N ALA A 1109 -18.58 22.04 23.83
CA ALA A 1109 -19.39 23.15 23.31
C ALA A 1109 -19.35 23.22 21.77
N ARG A 1110 -18.20 22.92 21.16
CA ARG A 1110 -18.05 22.83 19.70
C ARG A 1110 -18.79 21.63 19.12
N LEU A 1111 -18.71 20.45 19.74
CA LEU A 1111 -19.50 19.28 19.36
C LEU A 1111 -21.00 19.60 19.35
N ARG A 1112 -21.49 20.25 20.41
CA ARG A 1112 -22.88 20.68 20.50
C ARG A 1112 -23.25 21.66 19.38
N ARG A 1113 -22.37 22.62 19.06
CA ARG A 1113 -22.58 23.54 17.92
C ARG A 1113 -22.63 22.79 16.59
N MET A 1114 -21.66 21.92 16.31
CA MET A 1114 -21.62 21.11 15.09
C MET A 1114 -22.85 20.21 14.97
N HIS A 1115 -23.32 19.63 16.07
CA HIS A 1115 -24.58 18.89 16.09
C HIS A 1115 -25.76 19.76 15.65
N LYS A 1116 -25.89 20.99 16.17
CA LYS A 1116 -26.93 21.94 15.75
C LYS A 1116 -26.74 22.43 14.30
N VAL A 1117 -25.51 22.52 13.80
CA VAL A 1117 -25.24 22.77 12.38
C VAL A 1117 -25.80 21.63 11.53
N CYS A 1118 -25.49 20.37 11.86
CA CYS A 1118 -26.03 19.22 11.14
C CYS A 1118 -27.57 19.21 11.12
N GLU A 1119 -28.22 19.45 12.27
CA GLU A 1119 -29.69 19.54 12.35
C GLU A 1119 -30.25 20.71 11.51
N ALA A 1120 -29.58 21.86 11.49
CA ALA A 1120 -30.00 23.01 10.69
C ALA A 1120 -29.84 22.77 9.19
N MET A 1121 -28.78 22.07 8.78
CA MET A 1121 -28.49 21.76 7.37
C MET A 1121 -29.56 20.87 6.73
N GLU A 1122 -30.27 20.03 7.48
CA GLU A 1122 -31.41 19.24 6.98
C GLU A 1122 -32.59 20.11 6.52
N VAL A 1123 -32.72 21.31 7.08
CA VAL A 1123 -33.83 22.24 6.79
C VAL A 1123 -33.44 23.30 5.76
N ILE A 1124 -32.14 23.54 5.56
CA ILE A 1124 -31.64 24.57 4.64
C ILE A 1124 -31.92 24.17 3.18
N PRO A 1125 -32.53 25.05 2.36
CA PRO A 1125 -32.74 24.77 0.95
C PRO A 1125 -31.44 24.58 0.18
N SER A 1126 -31.38 23.59 -0.72
CA SER A 1126 -30.17 23.28 -1.51
C SER A 1126 -29.65 24.47 -2.31
N GLY A 1127 -30.53 25.37 -2.79
CA GLY A 1127 -30.10 26.57 -3.52
C GLY A 1127 -29.34 27.58 -2.66
N SER A 1128 -29.67 27.71 -1.37
CA SER A 1128 -28.90 28.57 -0.45
C SER A 1128 -27.52 27.99 -0.18
N PHE A 1129 -27.43 26.67 -0.02
CA PHE A 1129 -26.16 25.96 0.17
C PHE A 1129 -25.27 26.05 -1.09
N GLN A 1130 -25.83 25.83 -2.29
CA GLN A 1130 -25.08 25.97 -3.54
C GLN A 1130 -24.54 27.39 -3.75
N GLY A 1131 -25.36 28.42 -3.46
CA GLY A 1131 -24.89 29.81 -3.51
C GLY A 1131 -23.74 30.08 -2.53
N PHE A 1132 -23.78 29.48 -1.34
CA PHE A 1132 -22.68 29.54 -0.37
C PHE A 1132 -21.41 28.87 -0.90
N ILE A 1133 -21.50 27.66 -1.45
CA ILE A 1133 -20.33 26.96 -2.04
C ILE A 1133 -19.71 27.76 -3.19
N LEU A 1134 -20.54 28.33 -4.08
CA LEU A 1134 -20.05 29.16 -5.18
C LEU A 1134 -19.30 30.41 -4.69
N ASN A 1135 -19.72 30.99 -3.55
CA ASN A 1135 -19.06 32.15 -2.96
C ASN A 1135 -17.70 31.79 -2.33
N LEU A 1136 -17.52 30.56 -1.85
CA LEU A 1136 -16.25 30.10 -1.27
C LEU A 1136 -15.14 29.86 -2.30
N ARG A 1137 -15.49 29.69 -3.58
CA ARG A 1137 -14.55 29.43 -4.69
C ARG A 1137 -13.55 28.31 -4.39
N LEU A 1138 -14.05 27.19 -3.88
CA LEU A 1138 -13.22 26.04 -3.46
C LEU A 1138 -12.47 25.37 -4.62
N ASP A 1139 -12.84 25.62 -5.86
CA ASP A 1139 -12.15 25.09 -7.04
C ASP A 1139 -10.95 25.96 -7.46
N ASP A 1140 -10.84 27.19 -6.94
CA ASP A 1140 -9.70 28.05 -7.21
C ASP A 1140 -8.49 27.57 -6.36
N PRO A 1141 -7.27 27.57 -6.94
CA PRO A 1141 -6.07 27.20 -6.20
C PRO A 1141 -5.72 28.21 -5.11
N VAL A 1142 -5.24 27.73 -3.96
CA VAL A 1142 -4.90 28.58 -2.82
C VAL A 1142 -3.40 28.82 -2.77
N GLU A 1143 -2.99 30.09 -2.70
CA GLU A 1143 -1.57 30.45 -2.66
C GLU A 1143 -0.89 30.10 -1.33
N PHE A 1144 0.37 29.67 -1.39
CA PHE A 1144 1.24 29.55 -0.22
C PHE A 1144 2.03 30.84 0.05
N GLY A 1145 2.31 31.61 -0.99
CA GLY A 1145 3.07 32.85 -0.94
C GLY A 1145 2.90 33.63 -2.25
N GLU A 1146 3.51 34.81 -2.33
CA GLU A 1146 3.46 35.63 -3.55
C GLU A 1146 4.10 34.87 -4.72
N GLY A 1147 3.29 34.59 -5.76
CA GLY A 1147 3.72 33.83 -6.94
C GLY A 1147 3.78 32.31 -6.77
N ASP A 1148 3.34 31.78 -5.62
CA ASP A 1148 3.40 30.34 -5.30
C ASP A 1148 1.99 29.74 -5.16
N VAL A 1149 1.42 29.34 -6.29
CA VAL A 1149 0.05 28.84 -6.43
C VAL A 1149 -0.02 27.38 -5.97
N GLY A 1150 -0.70 27.12 -4.86
CA GLY A 1150 -0.87 25.79 -4.28
C GLY A 1150 -2.06 25.02 -4.87
N PRO A 1151 -2.42 23.87 -4.28
CA PRO A 1151 -3.58 23.09 -4.70
C PRO A 1151 -4.90 23.79 -4.34
N ALA A 1152 -5.97 23.42 -5.06
CA ALA A 1152 -7.33 23.88 -4.80
C ALA A 1152 -7.98 23.13 -3.63
N GLY A 1153 -9.24 23.45 -3.32
CA GLY A 1153 -10.04 22.75 -2.31
C GLY A 1153 -9.97 23.36 -0.90
N GLY A 1154 -9.32 24.51 -0.75
CA GLY A 1154 -9.16 25.16 0.55
C GLY A 1154 -9.58 26.62 0.59
N ILE A 1155 -9.63 27.15 1.82
CA ILE A 1155 -9.82 28.58 2.10
C ILE A 1155 -8.57 29.12 2.80
N GLN A 1156 -8.24 30.38 2.55
CA GLN A 1156 -7.11 31.05 3.19
C GLN A 1156 -7.58 31.99 4.29
N VAL A 1157 -6.98 31.86 5.47
CA VAL A 1157 -7.27 32.68 6.66
C VAL A 1157 -5.96 33.24 7.23
N LEU A 1158 -6.05 34.40 7.88
CA LEU A 1158 -4.94 35.00 8.62
C LEU A 1158 -5.05 34.63 10.10
N GLU A 1159 -4.07 33.90 10.62
CA GLU A 1159 -3.97 33.54 12.04
C GLU A 1159 -2.93 34.39 12.76
N PRO A 1160 -3.11 34.70 14.06
CA PRO A 1160 -2.04 35.27 14.88
C PRO A 1160 -0.83 34.33 14.94
N GLY A 1161 0.38 34.89 14.76
CA GLY A 1161 1.63 34.10 14.71
C GLY A 1161 1.95 33.31 15.99
N ASN A 1162 1.38 33.70 17.13
CA ASN A 1162 1.59 33.07 18.44
C ASN A 1162 0.66 31.88 18.72
N LEU A 1163 -0.44 31.72 17.98
CA LEU A 1163 -1.49 30.74 18.31
C LEU A 1163 -1.03 29.29 18.05
N HIS A 1164 -0.15 29.10 17.06
CA HIS A 1164 0.50 27.81 16.73
C HIS A 1164 1.90 28.10 16.12
N PRO A 1165 2.98 28.19 16.91
CA PRO A 1165 4.29 28.56 16.37
C PRO A 1165 4.85 27.43 15.50
N THR A 1166 5.28 27.75 14.27
CA THR A 1166 5.98 26.80 13.40
C THR A 1166 7.13 27.51 12.67
N ASN A 1167 8.34 26.99 12.83
CA ASN A 1167 9.54 27.57 12.21
C ASN A 1167 9.97 26.83 10.93
N VAL A 1168 9.31 25.71 10.62
CA VAL A 1168 9.67 24.80 9.54
C VAL A 1168 8.60 24.87 8.44
N ASP A 1169 9.03 24.88 7.18
CA ASP A 1169 8.12 24.75 6.05
C ASP A 1169 7.58 23.31 6.00
N THR A 1170 6.26 23.18 5.96
CA THR A 1170 5.58 21.88 5.90
C THR A 1170 5.57 21.31 4.47
N ILE A 1171 5.79 22.16 3.45
CA ILE A 1171 5.85 21.72 2.06
C ILE A 1171 7.22 21.12 1.77
N ARG A 1172 7.22 19.90 1.23
CA ARG A 1172 8.45 19.24 0.80
C ARG A 1172 8.76 19.54 -0.65
N ARG A 1173 9.64 20.52 -0.89
CA ARG A 1173 10.08 20.95 -2.23
C ARG A 1173 11.33 20.19 -2.65
N LEU A 1174 11.28 19.52 -3.79
CA LEU A 1174 12.36 18.66 -4.28
C LEU A 1174 12.61 18.85 -5.78
N GLY A 1175 13.88 18.89 -6.18
CA GLY A 1175 14.25 18.93 -7.60
C GLY A 1175 13.86 17.64 -8.35
N GLY A 1176 13.70 17.74 -9.67
CA GLY A 1176 13.40 16.61 -10.56
C GLY A 1176 12.06 16.75 -11.30
N ASN A 1177 11.65 15.68 -11.97
CA ASN A 1177 10.41 15.57 -12.73
C ASN A 1177 9.45 14.53 -12.10
N PRO A 1178 8.19 14.42 -12.57
CA PRO A 1178 7.20 13.49 -12.03
C PRO A 1178 7.56 12.00 -12.13
N LYS A 1179 8.49 11.64 -13.02
CA LYS A 1179 8.98 10.26 -13.21
C LYS A 1179 9.97 9.83 -12.14
N ASN A 1180 10.69 10.79 -11.53
CA ASN A 1180 11.64 10.46 -10.47
C ASN A 1180 10.89 10.07 -9.18
N PRO A 1181 11.40 9.14 -8.37
CA PRO A 1181 10.90 8.91 -7.02
C PRO A 1181 11.19 10.09 -6.07
N PHE A 1182 10.53 10.11 -4.92
CA PHE A 1182 10.92 10.98 -3.80
C PHE A 1182 12.10 10.35 -3.04
N PRO A 1183 13.13 11.13 -2.67
CA PRO A 1183 14.23 10.62 -1.86
C PRO A 1183 13.72 10.15 -0.49
N PRO A 1184 14.32 9.10 0.10
CA PRO A 1184 14.02 8.67 1.47
C PRO A 1184 14.34 9.79 2.47
N GLU A 1185 13.63 9.83 3.60
CA GLU A 1185 13.81 10.89 4.60
C GLU A 1185 15.15 10.71 5.33
N ASP A 1186 15.79 11.81 5.74
CA ASP A 1186 17.15 11.75 6.32
C ASP A 1186 17.19 11.01 7.67
N GLU A 1187 16.08 10.99 8.43
CA GLU A 1187 15.90 10.19 9.65
C GLU A 1187 15.90 8.67 9.40
N GLU A 1188 15.78 8.24 8.14
CA GLU A 1188 15.54 6.83 7.76
C GLU A 1188 16.79 6.12 7.23
N LEU A 1189 17.80 6.90 6.85
CA LEU A 1189 19.08 6.40 6.36
C LEU A 1189 19.89 5.86 7.54
N THR A 1190 20.29 4.59 7.45
CA THR A 1190 21.30 4.02 8.35
C THR A 1190 22.59 4.84 8.26
N GLU A 1191 23.44 4.87 9.29
CA GLU A 1191 24.70 5.63 9.24
C GLU A 1191 25.54 5.25 8.00
N ALA A 1192 25.54 3.97 7.65
CA ALA A 1192 26.14 3.45 6.42
C ALA A 1192 25.56 4.10 5.15
N ASP A 1193 24.23 4.26 5.06
CA ASP A 1193 23.57 4.87 3.90
C ASP A 1193 23.81 6.38 3.83
N ARG A 1194 23.86 7.06 4.98
CA ARG A 1194 24.23 8.48 5.06
C ARG A 1194 25.66 8.68 4.59
N CYS A 1195 26.60 7.84 5.05
CA CYS A 1195 27.98 7.83 4.61
C CYS A 1195 28.09 7.54 3.11
N GLN A 1196 27.34 6.56 2.57
CA GLN A 1196 27.35 6.24 1.16
C GLN A 1196 26.78 7.37 0.28
N ARG A 1197 25.76 8.09 0.76
CA ARG A 1197 25.19 9.26 0.09
C ARG A 1197 26.14 10.45 0.11
N LEU A 1198 26.81 10.71 1.25
CA LEU A 1198 27.88 11.69 1.37
C LEU A 1198 29.05 11.36 0.44
N PHE A 1199 29.43 10.08 0.34
CA PHE A 1199 30.49 9.62 -0.54
C PHE A 1199 30.12 9.76 -2.02
N LYS A 1200 28.87 9.43 -2.40
CA LYS A 1200 28.37 9.65 -3.78
C LYS A 1200 28.29 11.15 -4.13
N MET A 1201 27.93 12.01 -3.17
CA MET A 1201 27.98 13.47 -3.37
C MET A 1201 29.41 13.96 -3.52
N TYR A 1202 30.31 13.52 -2.65
CA TYR A 1202 31.74 13.83 -2.74
C TYR A 1202 32.33 13.38 -4.08
N GLN A 1203 32.04 12.16 -4.54
CA GLN A 1203 32.48 11.67 -5.85
C GLN A 1203 31.92 12.49 -7.03
N LYS A 1204 30.67 12.95 -6.95
CA LYS A 1204 30.09 13.85 -7.98
C LYS A 1204 30.76 15.23 -7.97
N THR A 1205 31.05 15.77 -6.80
CA THR A 1205 31.74 17.05 -6.64
C THR A 1205 33.19 16.94 -7.13
N VAL A 1206 33.89 15.86 -6.76
CA VAL A 1206 35.25 15.56 -7.26
C VAL A 1206 35.23 15.35 -8.77
N LYS A 1207 34.24 14.63 -9.34
CA LYS A 1207 34.08 14.52 -10.80
C LYS A 1207 33.84 15.87 -11.47
N LYS A 1208 33.02 16.76 -10.88
CA LYS A 1208 32.82 18.11 -11.41
C LYS A 1208 34.09 18.97 -11.33
N ILE A 1209 34.86 18.87 -10.24
CA ILE A 1209 36.12 19.60 -10.07
C ILE A 1209 37.20 19.07 -11.03
N THR A 1210 37.28 17.75 -11.22
CA THR A 1210 38.24 17.13 -12.15
C THR A 1210 37.85 17.29 -13.62
N GLN A 1211 36.55 17.38 -13.95
CA GLN A 1211 36.08 17.66 -15.30
C GLN A 1211 36.04 19.15 -15.65
N GLY A 1212 35.99 20.05 -14.66
CA GLY A 1212 36.06 21.50 -14.85
C GLY A 1212 37.48 22.07 -15.00
N GLY A 1213 38.51 21.21 -15.05
CA GLY A 1213 39.92 21.62 -15.10
C GLY A 1213 40.55 21.68 -16.50
N ALA A 1214 39.80 21.45 -17.57
CA ALA A 1214 40.34 21.34 -18.93
C ALA A 1214 39.48 22.04 -19.99
N SER A 1215 39.45 23.37 -19.97
CA SER A 1215 39.33 24.17 -21.20
C SER A 1215 39.77 25.62 -20.91
N SER A 1216 41.02 25.93 -21.23
CA SER A 1216 41.46 27.30 -21.44
C SER A 1216 41.05 27.70 -22.86
N ASP A 1217 40.14 28.66 -23.00
CA ASP A 1217 40.25 29.69 -24.04
C ASP A 1217 39.35 30.90 -23.73
N ASP A 1218 39.96 32.08 -23.90
CA ASP A 1218 39.48 33.41 -23.61
C ASP A 1218 38.26 33.84 -24.44
N LYS A 1219 37.21 34.36 -23.78
CA LYS A 1219 36.53 35.64 -24.09
C LYS A 1219 35.38 35.96 -23.10
N PRO A 1220 35.08 37.25 -22.84
CA PRO A 1220 34.33 37.66 -21.65
C PRO A 1220 32.81 37.62 -21.86
N ALA A 1221 32.10 36.98 -20.92
CA ALA A 1221 30.65 37.00 -20.85
C ALA A 1221 30.12 38.32 -20.27
N ARG A 1222 29.15 38.90 -20.96
CA ARG A 1222 28.33 40.06 -20.54
C ARG A 1222 27.51 39.71 -19.30
N ALA A 1223 27.49 40.65 -18.36
CA ALA A 1223 26.70 40.61 -17.15
C ALA A 1223 25.20 40.71 -17.41
N ALA A 1224 24.41 39.84 -16.76
CA ALA A 1224 23.02 40.10 -16.41
C ALA A 1224 22.85 39.75 -14.92
N THR A 1225 22.61 40.79 -14.15
CA THR A 1225 22.54 40.87 -12.70
C THR A 1225 21.26 40.26 -12.13
N SER A 1226 21.35 39.36 -11.14
CA SER A 1226 20.34 39.25 -10.09
C SER A 1226 20.96 39.66 -8.76
N ARG A 1227 20.29 40.61 -8.10
CA ARG A 1227 20.79 41.48 -7.05
C ARG A 1227 20.31 40.93 -5.71
N THR A 1228 21.16 40.23 -4.98
CA THR A 1228 20.96 39.92 -3.55
C THR A 1228 21.88 40.82 -2.72
N THR A 1229 21.35 41.97 -2.31
CA THR A 1229 21.98 42.83 -1.29
C THR A 1229 21.77 42.20 0.08
N PHE A 1230 22.83 41.60 0.62
CA PHE A 1230 23.01 41.36 2.05
C PHE A 1230 23.25 42.70 2.74
N GLY A 1231 22.32 43.12 3.59
CA GLY A 1231 22.47 44.23 4.52
C GLY A 1231 22.88 43.70 5.90
N SER A 1232 24.06 44.13 6.32
CA SER A 1232 24.76 43.86 7.58
C SER A 1232 23.96 44.21 8.85
N MET A 1233 24.07 43.36 9.87
CA MET A 1233 23.72 43.70 11.26
C MET A 1233 24.67 44.78 11.83
N PRO A 1234 24.20 45.66 12.72
CA PRO A 1234 25.06 46.52 13.51
C PRO A 1234 25.47 45.84 14.83
N THR A 1235 26.76 45.89 15.12
CA THR A 1235 27.33 45.75 16.46
C THR A 1235 26.97 46.98 17.30
N GLU A 1236 26.35 46.79 18.47
CA GLU A 1236 26.75 47.47 19.72
C GLU A 1236 25.96 46.95 20.95
N ALA A 1237 26.74 46.50 21.94
CA ALA A 1237 26.62 46.64 23.39
C ALA A 1237 25.40 46.10 24.19
N LYS A 1238 25.76 45.18 25.11
CA LYS A 1238 25.07 44.58 26.28
C LYS A 1238 24.26 43.31 26.06
#